data_AF-A0A1F7ARI0-F1
#
_entry.id   AF-A0A1F7ARI0-F1
#
_cell.length_a   1.000
_cell.length_b   1.000
_cell.length_c   1.000
_cell.angle_alpha   90.00
_cell.angle_beta   90.00
_cell.angle_gamma   90.00
#
_symmetry.space_group_name_H-M   'P 1'
#
loop_
_entity.id
_entity.type
_entity.pdbx_description
1 polymer ?
#
loop_
_entity_poly.entity_id
_entity_poly.type
_entity_poly.pdbx_seq_one_letter_code
_entity_poly.pdbx_strand_id
1 'polypeptide(L)'
;MSFKQHATHWILILGLMLTSVLTVQYGGANLRTSLVSTPVPDPFDGTTYPIQYVPDWTAISDQSLDYSEYADSLISIPSYDTSILVASTDGLTWGTSEYEKIVNTQITYPVVYAGTYEADGIEYAGSHPAVDIKAPEGTPVYAIANGIVEKTSYSSSGFGNHVVIAHYDVPTITNANSSTDIYSSYSHLSEILVAEGDIVEKGQMIGKVGATGTATTNHLHFQIDNADASWHPYWPFTYSEYSALGYSFFEAVSAGLGLDNVKAYTVNPMAYVEKYLGEVGEVEEVGEVEEEIPTTYVYSSGEVVEEVEEVVEVAEVEEVIAVVPEMDFASIRVDNDPYVLANNNLSVYLYLYDENGENVDDPQFDGSIELSLSDNSIGTLSISHLEADDFNNNHASLTFSPSTEGTTTLDILFEDYQTSTQISVISQVNMVNSFEIETDGYFVVNSPETVTIKAIDINGDFTPSYSVSGTVNLTLTEGEGVFEPSTIDKGDFEFGTATVTFTPTSSDNAIIKAKNGAIIGFSSVIKSTLFSDVGASYKFYKAVKYLRDENVISGYNDGTFKPDNSVSRVEALKMIFEALDIGLSDGSNLTYPDVDNTAWYADYIATAKVLGIADGYPDGTFKPADPVNRVELLKMLFKAAEFDADPVMIGDPYDDVSNLDWFAAYVNSAKELNITPVEGSEFEPDADMNRGEVAETIYRWLAVSYNGADEYSSLLSME
;
A
#
# COMPACT_ATOMS: atom_id res chain seq x y z
N MET A 1 51.01 -34.76 10.90
CA MET A 1 50.02 -34.73 11.99
C MET A 1 50.18 -33.39 12.68
N SER A 2 49.29 -32.40 12.58
CA SER A 2 48.04 -32.24 11.84
C SER A 2 47.76 -30.72 11.87
N PHE A 3 48.04 -29.94 10.84
CA PHE A 3 47.16 -29.60 9.70
C PHE A 3 45.65 -29.44 9.99
N LYS A 4 45.23 -29.23 11.25
CA LYS A 4 43.81 -29.10 11.62
C LYS A 4 43.42 -27.92 12.53
N GLN A 5 44.31 -26.97 12.83
CA GLN A 5 43.95 -25.82 13.68
C GLN A 5 44.08 -24.43 13.05
N HIS A 6 44.54 -24.34 11.79
CA HIS A 6 44.49 -23.09 11.02
C HIS A 6 43.54 -23.15 9.80
N ALA A 7 42.84 -24.26 9.60
CA ALA A 7 41.85 -24.39 8.52
C ALA A 7 40.46 -23.85 8.91
N THR A 8 40.09 -23.83 10.19
CA THR A 8 38.75 -23.39 10.64
C THR A 8 38.57 -21.87 10.70
N HIS A 9 39.64 -21.08 10.77
CA HIS A 9 39.55 -19.61 10.68
C HIS A 9 39.54 -19.10 9.23
N TRP A 10 40.11 -19.85 8.27
CA TRP A 10 40.04 -19.50 6.86
C TRP A 10 38.80 -20.06 6.15
N ILE A 11 38.16 -21.12 6.68
CA ILE A 11 36.89 -21.66 6.14
C ILE A 11 35.68 -20.80 6.55
N LEU A 12 35.72 -20.09 7.69
CA LEU A 12 34.68 -19.12 8.06
C LEU A 12 34.79 -17.80 7.27
N ILE A 13 36.01 -17.38 6.91
CA ILE A 13 36.23 -16.17 6.10
C ILE A 13 36.02 -16.44 4.59
N LEU A 14 36.32 -17.64 4.08
CA LEU A 14 35.91 -18.03 2.71
C LEU A 14 34.42 -18.40 2.60
N GLY A 15 33.77 -18.88 3.68
CA GLY A 15 32.33 -19.13 3.70
C GLY A 15 31.48 -17.84 3.70
N LEU A 16 31.99 -16.78 4.32
CA LEU A 16 31.37 -15.45 4.31
C LEU A 16 31.71 -14.61 3.06
N MET A 17 32.77 -14.97 2.31
CA MET A 17 33.08 -14.32 1.02
C MET A 17 32.57 -15.07 -0.22
N LEU A 18 32.14 -16.33 -0.11
CA LEU A 18 31.47 -17.05 -1.22
C LEU A 18 29.94 -16.88 -1.23
N THR A 19 29.33 -16.41 -0.14
CA THR A 19 27.90 -16.06 -0.10
C THR A 19 27.63 -14.65 -0.66
N SER A 20 28.66 -13.80 -0.74
CA SER A 20 28.60 -12.46 -1.36
C SER A 20 28.97 -12.45 -2.85
N VAL A 21 29.31 -13.59 -3.46
CA VAL A 21 29.61 -13.70 -4.91
C VAL A 21 28.62 -14.63 -5.64
N LEU A 22 27.71 -15.31 -4.93
CA LEU A 22 26.63 -16.11 -5.52
C LEU A 22 25.22 -15.50 -5.36
N THR A 23 25.12 -14.31 -4.78
CA THR A 23 23.89 -13.49 -4.77
C THR A 23 23.85 -12.44 -5.89
N VAL A 24 24.86 -12.41 -6.76
CA VAL A 24 24.92 -11.50 -7.94
C VAL A 24 24.33 -12.15 -9.21
N GLN A 25 23.80 -13.38 -9.13
CA GLN A 25 23.17 -14.04 -10.29
C GLN A 25 21.67 -14.34 -10.12
N TYR A 26 21.05 -13.97 -8.99
CA TYR A 26 19.59 -14.07 -8.78
C TYR A 26 18.97 -12.90 -7.99
N GLY A 27 19.70 -11.79 -7.79
CA GLY A 27 19.24 -10.60 -7.06
C GLY A 27 19.45 -9.27 -7.80
N GLY A 28 19.59 -9.31 -9.13
CA GLY A 28 19.77 -8.12 -9.95
C GLY A 28 18.43 -7.53 -10.41
N ALA A 29 17.74 -6.78 -9.55
CA ALA A 29 16.67 -5.87 -9.98
C ALA A 29 16.49 -4.62 -9.09
N ASN A 30 16.86 -4.62 -7.81
CA ASN A 30 16.40 -3.54 -6.90
C ASN A 30 17.49 -2.69 -6.24
N LEU A 31 18.61 -2.43 -6.93
CA LEU A 31 19.53 -1.34 -6.58
C LEU A 31 20.12 -0.73 -7.86
N ARG A 32 19.29 0.07 -8.55
CA ARG A 32 19.75 1.22 -9.32
C ARG A 32 19.13 2.45 -8.68
N THR A 33 19.99 3.25 -8.07
CA THR A 33 19.75 4.63 -7.66
C THR A 33 19.06 5.42 -8.78
N SER A 34 18.06 6.19 -8.38
CA SER A 34 17.56 7.43 -8.98
C SER A 34 18.49 8.02 -10.04
N LEU A 35 18.05 7.98 -11.31
CA LEU A 35 18.56 8.75 -12.45
C LEU A 35 17.74 8.50 -13.74
N VAL A 36 16.48 8.07 -13.63
CA VAL A 36 15.62 7.83 -14.78
C VAL A 36 14.31 8.55 -14.50
N SER A 37 13.96 9.53 -15.33
CA SER A 37 12.59 10.06 -15.41
C SER A 37 11.63 8.89 -15.35
N THR A 38 10.67 8.87 -14.41
CA THR A 38 9.56 7.91 -14.49
C THR A 38 8.99 8.05 -15.88
N PRO A 39 9.09 7.02 -16.72
CA PRO A 39 8.81 7.22 -18.12
C PRO A 39 7.30 7.50 -18.23
N VAL A 40 6.95 8.57 -18.93
CA VAL A 40 5.57 9.01 -19.12
C VAL A 40 5.11 8.39 -20.45
N PRO A 41 3.94 7.72 -20.51
CA PRO A 41 3.44 7.18 -21.76
C PRO A 41 3.23 8.32 -22.76
N ASP A 42 3.40 8.02 -24.04
CA ASP A 42 3.11 9.01 -25.07
C ASP A 42 1.67 9.53 -24.96
N PRO A 43 1.41 10.81 -25.29
CA PRO A 43 0.07 11.38 -25.23
C PRO A 43 -0.95 10.54 -26.00
N PHE A 44 -2.22 10.62 -25.58
CA PHE A 44 -3.31 9.95 -26.27
C PHE A 44 -3.41 10.41 -27.74
N ASP A 45 -3.24 9.49 -28.67
CA ASP A 45 -3.26 9.72 -30.11
C ASP A 45 -4.36 8.89 -30.82
N GLY A 46 -5.41 8.55 -30.08
CA GLY A 46 -6.56 7.76 -30.53
C GLY A 46 -6.56 6.33 -30.00
N THR A 47 -7.46 5.50 -30.53
CA THR A 47 -7.64 4.10 -30.13
C THR A 47 -7.42 3.12 -31.27
N THR A 48 -7.18 1.85 -30.91
CA THR A 48 -7.24 0.67 -31.77
C THR A 48 -8.11 -0.42 -31.13
N TYR A 49 -8.52 -1.42 -31.91
CA TYR A 49 -9.27 -2.56 -31.37
C TYR A 49 -8.38 -3.45 -30.48
N PRO A 50 -8.93 -3.99 -29.37
CA PRO A 50 -8.20 -4.90 -28.50
C PRO A 50 -7.96 -6.28 -29.16
N ILE A 51 -8.76 -6.63 -30.17
CA ILE A 51 -8.58 -7.79 -31.06
C ILE A 51 -8.76 -7.30 -32.51
N GLN A 52 -7.81 -7.62 -33.40
CA GLN A 52 -7.86 -7.14 -34.78
C GLN A 52 -8.58 -8.08 -35.75
N TYR A 53 -8.49 -9.40 -35.50
CA TYR A 53 -9.00 -10.43 -36.40
C TYR A 53 -9.66 -11.57 -35.62
N VAL A 54 -10.78 -12.05 -36.14
CA VAL A 54 -11.55 -13.20 -35.62
C VAL A 54 -11.86 -14.18 -36.76
N PRO A 55 -12.14 -15.46 -36.49
CA PRO A 55 -12.58 -16.38 -37.53
C PRO A 55 -13.88 -15.91 -38.20
N ASP A 56 -14.04 -16.23 -39.49
CA ASP A 56 -15.36 -16.17 -40.13
C ASP A 56 -16.23 -17.31 -39.57
N TRP A 57 -17.04 -16.98 -38.56
CA TRP A 57 -17.91 -17.91 -37.84
C TRP A 57 -18.92 -18.61 -38.74
N THR A 58 -19.23 -18.04 -39.92
CA THR A 58 -20.16 -18.64 -40.88
C THR A 58 -19.49 -19.64 -41.83
N ALA A 59 -18.17 -19.57 -41.98
CA ALA A 59 -17.39 -20.40 -42.87
C ALA A 59 -16.67 -21.57 -42.17
N ILE A 60 -16.67 -21.62 -40.83
CA ILE A 60 -15.99 -22.66 -40.05
C ILE A 60 -16.96 -23.70 -39.47
N SER A 61 -16.55 -24.97 -39.49
CA SER A 61 -17.34 -26.07 -38.91
C SER A 61 -16.85 -26.55 -37.55
N ASP A 62 -15.57 -26.30 -37.23
CA ASP A 62 -14.98 -26.59 -35.92
C ASP A 62 -14.60 -25.25 -35.28
N GLN A 63 -15.14 -24.99 -34.08
CA GLN A 63 -14.92 -23.77 -33.31
C GLN A 63 -13.96 -23.99 -32.12
N SER A 64 -13.35 -25.18 -32.02
CA SER A 64 -12.47 -25.58 -30.91
C SER A 64 -10.98 -25.54 -31.24
N LEU A 65 -10.62 -25.05 -32.42
CA LEU A 65 -9.22 -24.96 -32.86
C LEU A 65 -8.50 -23.78 -32.20
N ASP A 66 -7.18 -23.83 -32.18
CA ASP A 66 -6.34 -22.71 -31.74
C ASP A 66 -6.29 -21.60 -32.81
N TYR A 67 -6.04 -20.36 -32.38
CA TYR A 67 -6.01 -19.20 -33.29
C TYR A 67 -5.09 -19.40 -34.51
N SER A 68 -3.93 -20.02 -34.33
CA SER A 68 -2.97 -20.27 -35.43
C SER A 68 -3.51 -21.19 -36.52
N GLU A 69 -4.52 -22.01 -36.21
CA GLU A 69 -5.13 -22.95 -37.14
C GLU A 69 -6.19 -22.29 -38.03
N TYR A 70 -6.62 -21.07 -37.69
CA TYR A 70 -7.60 -20.29 -38.45
C TYR A 70 -6.99 -19.34 -39.48
N ALA A 71 -5.67 -19.31 -39.66
CA ALA A 71 -4.94 -18.28 -40.43
C ALA A 71 -5.53 -17.97 -41.83
N ASP A 72 -6.07 -18.98 -42.54
CA ASP A 72 -6.67 -18.83 -43.87
C ASP A 72 -8.15 -18.38 -43.86
N SER A 73 -8.74 -18.23 -42.68
CA SER A 73 -10.18 -17.98 -42.44
C SER A 73 -10.45 -16.81 -41.47
N LEU A 74 -9.43 -16.00 -41.18
CA LEU A 74 -9.57 -14.81 -40.36
C LEU A 74 -10.17 -13.65 -41.17
N ILE A 75 -11.15 -12.98 -40.56
CA ILE A 75 -11.71 -11.71 -41.00
C ILE A 75 -11.34 -10.62 -40.00
N SER A 76 -11.31 -9.37 -40.44
CA SER A 76 -11.19 -8.24 -39.50
C SER A 76 -12.37 -8.27 -38.53
N ILE A 77 -12.13 -7.89 -37.28
CA ILE A 77 -13.18 -7.83 -36.27
C ILE A 77 -14.36 -6.98 -36.80
N PRO A 78 -15.61 -7.47 -36.72
CA PRO A 78 -16.77 -6.67 -37.10
C PRO A 78 -16.91 -5.46 -36.18
N SER A 79 -17.36 -4.33 -36.71
CA SER A 79 -17.70 -3.15 -35.91
C SER A 79 -18.83 -3.49 -34.92
N TYR A 80 -18.74 -2.91 -33.73
CA TYR A 80 -19.70 -3.06 -32.64
C TYR A 80 -20.93 -2.19 -32.91
N ASP A 81 -21.80 -2.67 -33.79
CA ASP A 81 -23.03 -1.99 -34.19
C ASP A 81 -24.25 -2.60 -33.49
N THR A 82 -24.79 -1.89 -32.51
CA THR A 82 -25.96 -2.33 -31.72
C THR A 82 -27.21 -2.56 -32.58
N SER A 83 -27.33 -1.91 -33.75
CA SER A 83 -28.44 -2.16 -34.68
C SER A 83 -28.32 -3.51 -35.40
N ILE A 84 -27.10 -4.03 -35.56
CA ILE A 84 -26.83 -5.34 -36.14
C ILE A 84 -26.92 -6.42 -35.07
N LEU A 85 -26.45 -6.13 -33.86
CA LEU A 85 -26.48 -7.06 -32.73
C LEU A 85 -27.90 -7.53 -32.40
N VAL A 86 -28.90 -6.64 -32.53
CA VAL A 86 -30.33 -6.97 -32.32
C VAL A 86 -31.07 -7.39 -33.60
N ALA A 87 -30.40 -7.48 -34.75
CA ALA A 87 -31.05 -7.79 -36.02
C ALA A 87 -31.47 -9.26 -36.11
N SER A 88 -32.66 -9.50 -36.67
CA SER A 88 -33.13 -10.87 -36.94
C SER A 88 -32.60 -11.38 -38.27
N THR A 89 -32.19 -12.65 -38.31
CA THR A 89 -31.86 -13.36 -39.55
C THR A 89 -33.10 -13.94 -40.25
N ASP A 90 -34.30 -13.76 -39.69
CA ASP A 90 -35.54 -14.31 -40.24
C ASP A 90 -35.82 -13.78 -41.65
N GLY A 91 -35.95 -14.69 -42.61
CA GLY A 91 -36.19 -14.34 -44.01
C GLY A 91 -34.93 -13.98 -44.81
N LEU A 92 -33.75 -13.96 -44.18
CA LEU A 92 -32.48 -13.87 -44.90
C LEU A 92 -32.06 -15.23 -45.46
N THR A 93 -31.37 -15.21 -46.59
CA THR A 93 -30.82 -16.42 -47.22
C THR A 93 -29.43 -16.69 -46.66
N TRP A 94 -29.20 -17.92 -46.21
CA TRP A 94 -27.89 -18.38 -45.72
C TRP A 94 -26.79 -18.18 -46.79
N GLY A 95 -25.63 -17.68 -46.37
CA GLY A 95 -24.49 -17.38 -47.24
C GLY A 95 -24.63 -16.08 -48.07
N THR A 96 -25.54 -15.19 -47.67
CA THR A 96 -25.58 -13.82 -48.22
C THR A 96 -24.76 -12.89 -47.32
N SER A 97 -24.17 -11.84 -47.89
CA SER A 97 -23.34 -10.89 -47.14
C SER A 97 -24.09 -10.22 -45.98
N GLU A 98 -25.40 -10.04 -46.10
CA GLU A 98 -26.26 -9.50 -45.03
C GLU A 98 -26.43 -10.51 -43.89
N TYR A 99 -26.72 -11.77 -44.21
CA TYR A 99 -26.79 -12.85 -43.22
C TYR A 99 -25.45 -13.06 -42.51
N GLU A 100 -24.36 -13.12 -43.28
CA GLU A 100 -23.01 -13.33 -42.76
C GLU A 100 -22.57 -12.18 -41.85
N LYS A 101 -22.90 -10.93 -42.19
CA LYS A 101 -22.60 -9.76 -41.36
C LYS A 101 -23.29 -9.84 -40.00
N ILE A 102 -24.59 -10.18 -39.97
CA ILE A 102 -25.35 -10.28 -38.72
C ILE A 102 -24.78 -11.41 -37.84
N VAL A 103 -24.64 -12.61 -38.40
CA VAL A 103 -24.18 -13.79 -37.65
C VAL A 103 -22.75 -13.62 -37.14
N ASN A 104 -21.83 -13.12 -37.97
CA ASN A 104 -20.45 -12.88 -37.52
C ASN A 104 -20.39 -11.83 -36.40
N THR A 105 -21.20 -10.77 -36.46
CA THR A 105 -21.24 -9.73 -35.43
C THR A 105 -21.80 -10.28 -34.11
N GLN A 106 -22.93 -11.00 -34.15
CA GLN A 106 -23.57 -11.60 -32.97
C GLN A 106 -22.70 -12.66 -32.29
N ILE A 107 -22.00 -13.50 -33.07
CA ILE A 107 -21.10 -14.52 -32.50
C ILE A 107 -19.83 -13.88 -31.93
N THR A 108 -19.35 -12.78 -32.52
CA THR A 108 -18.15 -12.08 -32.03
C THR A 108 -18.41 -11.37 -30.70
N TYR A 109 -19.60 -10.82 -30.49
CA TYR A 109 -19.98 -10.08 -29.27
C TYR A 109 -21.15 -10.76 -28.55
N PRO A 110 -20.95 -11.96 -27.97
CA PRO A 110 -22.02 -12.70 -27.29
C PRO A 110 -22.56 -11.99 -26.04
N VAL A 111 -21.75 -11.14 -25.38
CA VAL A 111 -22.18 -10.33 -24.24
C VAL A 111 -21.82 -8.87 -24.53
N VAL A 112 -22.84 -8.04 -24.62
CA VAL A 112 -22.73 -6.60 -24.90
C VAL A 112 -22.58 -5.80 -23.61
N TYR A 113 -22.19 -4.53 -23.72
CA TYR A 113 -22.01 -3.65 -22.57
C TYR A 113 -23.31 -3.47 -21.77
N ALA A 114 -23.22 -3.64 -20.45
CA ALA A 114 -24.37 -3.70 -19.54
C ALA A 114 -25.42 -4.74 -20.00
N GLY A 115 -24.97 -5.82 -20.64
CA GLY A 115 -25.83 -6.87 -21.20
C GLY A 115 -26.10 -8.02 -20.24
N THR A 116 -26.74 -9.05 -20.79
CA THR A 116 -26.99 -10.34 -20.13
C THR A 116 -26.19 -11.46 -20.82
N TYR A 117 -26.19 -12.65 -20.23
CA TYR A 117 -25.58 -13.84 -20.84
C TYR A 117 -26.48 -14.57 -21.86
N GLU A 118 -27.61 -13.96 -22.24
CA GLU A 118 -28.59 -14.55 -23.18
C GLU A 118 -28.21 -14.35 -24.66
N ALA A 119 -27.15 -13.59 -24.95
CA ALA A 119 -26.70 -13.25 -26.30
C ALA A 119 -27.80 -12.60 -27.18
N ASP A 120 -28.61 -11.73 -26.59
CA ASP A 120 -29.69 -10.99 -27.25
C ASP A 120 -29.22 -9.69 -27.94
N GLY A 121 -27.98 -9.27 -27.69
CA GLY A 121 -27.38 -8.06 -28.24
C GLY A 121 -27.92 -6.75 -27.65
N ILE A 122 -28.66 -6.80 -26.54
CA ILE A 122 -29.34 -5.63 -25.96
C ILE A 122 -28.48 -5.01 -24.84
N GLU A 123 -27.93 -3.82 -25.10
CA GLU A 123 -27.23 -3.05 -24.06
C GLU A 123 -28.19 -2.61 -22.95
N TYR A 124 -27.66 -2.52 -21.73
CA TYR A 124 -28.39 -2.13 -20.51
C TYR A 124 -29.56 -3.06 -20.13
N ALA A 125 -29.63 -4.25 -20.71
CA ALA A 125 -30.58 -5.29 -20.30
C ALA A 125 -30.15 -6.03 -19.02
N GLY A 126 -28.86 -5.99 -18.69
CA GLY A 126 -28.29 -6.56 -17.47
C GLY A 126 -27.26 -5.61 -16.86
N SER A 127 -26.30 -6.16 -16.12
CA SER A 127 -25.25 -5.38 -15.43
C SER A 127 -23.83 -5.89 -15.70
N HIS A 128 -23.60 -6.57 -16.82
CA HIS A 128 -22.25 -6.99 -17.21
C HIS A 128 -21.40 -5.77 -17.65
N PRO A 129 -20.34 -5.37 -16.94
CA PRO A 129 -19.61 -4.11 -17.21
C PRO A 129 -18.73 -4.15 -18.47
N ALA A 130 -18.37 -5.34 -18.95
CA ALA A 130 -17.52 -5.53 -20.11
C ALA A 130 -18.28 -5.88 -21.38
N VAL A 131 -17.58 -5.84 -22.52
CA VAL A 131 -17.97 -6.57 -23.72
C VAL A 131 -17.13 -7.85 -23.78
N ASP A 132 -17.79 -9.00 -23.82
CA ASP A 132 -17.10 -10.27 -24.05
C ASP A 132 -16.92 -10.46 -25.55
N ILE A 133 -15.67 -10.51 -26.01
CA ILE A 133 -15.31 -10.67 -27.41
C ILE A 133 -14.87 -12.11 -27.62
N LYS A 134 -15.70 -12.90 -28.31
CA LYS A 134 -15.39 -14.30 -28.61
C LYS A 134 -14.22 -14.37 -29.58
N ALA A 135 -13.19 -15.12 -29.19
CA ALA A 135 -12.04 -15.41 -30.03
C ALA A 135 -11.39 -16.74 -29.60
N PRO A 136 -10.74 -17.46 -30.53
CA PRO A 136 -9.99 -18.68 -30.20
C PRO A 136 -8.89 -18.44 -29.14
N GLU A 137 -8.48 -19.51 -28.45
CA GLU A 137 -7.29 -19.44 -27.59
C GLU A 137 -6.06 -19.03 -28.41
N GLY A 138 -5.21 -18.20 -27.81
CA GLY A 138 -4.02 -17.70 -28.46
C GLY A 138 -4.24 -16.49 -29.36
N THR A 139 -5.47 -15.98 -29.55
CA THR A 139 -5.72 -14.75 -30.31
C THR A 139 -4.95 -13.58 -29.67
N PRO A 140 -4.15 -12.82 -30.43
CA PRO A 140 -3.44 -11.65 -29.92
C PRO A 140 -4.37 -10.57 -29.34
N VAL A 141 -4.01 -10.07 -28.17
CA VAL A 141 -4.69 -8.97 -27.48
C VAL A 141 -3.78 -7.75 -27.46
N TYR A 142 -4.34 -6.58 -27.78
CA TYR A 142 -3.60 -5.33 -27.97
C TYR A 142 -4.04 -4.23 -27.01
N ALA A 143 -3.09 -3.41 -26.54
CA ALA A 143 -3.37 -2.17 -25.83
C ALA A 143 -4.18 -1.22 -26.74
N ILE A 144 -5.30 -0.70 -26.24
CA ILE A 144 -6.19 0.12 -27.06
C ILE A 144 -5.63 1.52 -27.32
N ALA A 145 -4.75 2.02 -26.47
CA ALA A 145 -4.16 3.35 -26.50
C ALA A 145 -2.83 3.36 -25.73
N ASN A 146 -2.06 4.44 -25.83
CA ASN A 146 -0.86 4.65 -25.04
C ASN A 146 -1.19 4.66 -23.54
N GLY A 147 -0.36 4.04 -22.71
CA GLY A 147 -0.63 3.96 -21.28
C GLY A 147 0.47 3.29 -20.48
N ILE A 148 0.21 3.11 -19.18
CA ILE A 148 1.06 2.35 -18.27
C ILE A 148 0.29 1.13 -17.80
N VAL A 149 0.95 -0.03 -17.82
CA VAL A 149 0.41 -1.24 -17.22
C VAL A 149 0.38 -1.05 -15.70
N GLU A 150 -0.81 -0.84 -15.16
CA GLU A 150 -1.00 -0.60 -13.74
C GLU A 150 -1.02 -1.92 -12.95
N LYS A 151 -1.57 -2.97 -13.55
CA LYS A 151 -1.75 -4.26 -12.89
C LYS A 151 -1.58 -5.42 -13.85
N THR A 152 -0.89 -6.46 -13.40
CA THR A 152 -0.91 -7.79 -14.00
C THR A 152 -1.24 -8.81 -12.93
N SER A 153 -2.24 -9.66 -13.17
CA SER A 153 -2.69 -10.63 -12.18
C SER A 153 -2.78 -12.01 -12.80
N TYR A 154 -2.42 -13.03 -12.01
CA TYR A 154 -2.56 -14.44 -12.36
C TYR A 154 -3.47 -15.12 -11.36
N SER A 155 -4.69 -15.46 -11.79
CA SER A 155 -5.71 -16.03 -10.91
C SER A 155 -6.44 -17.20 -11.57
N SER A 156 -6.81 -18.19 -10.78
CA SER A 156 -7.68 -19.30 -11.20
C SER A 156 -9.17 -19.01 -10.97
N SER A 157 -9.54 -17.85 -10.43
CA SER A 157 -10.93 -17.42 -10.17
C SER A 157 -11.19 -15.99 -10.67
N GLY A 158 -12.46 -15.57 -10.69
CA GLY A 158 -12.90 -14.25 -11.16
C GLY A 158 -12.41 -13.93 -12.58
N PHE A 159 -11.83 -12.75 -12.76
CA PHE A 159 -11.27 -12.27 -14.02
C PHE A 159 -10.12 -13.11 -14.60
N GLY A 160 -9.60 -14.09 -13.85
CA GLY A 160 -8.50 -14.94 -14.30
C GLY A 160 -7.20 -14.17 -14.45
N ASN A 161 -6.38 -14.57 -15.41
CA ASN A 161 -5.21 -13.79 -15.78
C ASN A 161 -5.68 -12.51 -16.48
N HIS A 162 -5.27 -11.35 -15.97
CA HIS A 162 -5.70 -10.08 -16.54
C HIS A 162 -4.63 -9.00 -16.46
N VAL A 163 -4.76 -8.03 -17.37
CA VAL A 163 -3.94 -6.82 -17.46
C VAL A 163 -4.85 -5.61 -17.31
N VAL A 164 -4.43 -4.61 -16.53
CA VAL A 164 -5.06 -3.29 -16.46
C VAL A 164 -4.07 -2.25 -16.96
N ILE A 165 -4.49 -1.40 -17.90
CA ILE A 165 -3.69 -0.30 -18.44
C ILE A 165 -4.36 1.01 -18.08
N ALA A 166 -3.63 1.87 -17.37
CA ALA A 166 -4.02 3.24 -17.09
C ALA A 166 -3.71 4.13 -18.31
N HIS A 167 -4.70 4.90 -18.75
CA HIS A 167 -4.57 5.88 -19.82
C HIS A 167 -4.88 7.27 -19.28
N TYR A 168 -3.90 8.17 -19.33
CA TYR A 168 -3.99 9.49 -18.73
C TYR A 168 -4.43 10.55 -19.73
N ASP A 169 -5.19 11.54 -19.24
CA ASP A 169 -5.62 12.71 -20.02
C ASP A 169 -6.31 12.38 -21.36
N VAL A 170 -7.09 11.30 -21.39
CA VAL A 170 -7.81 10.86 -22.59
C VAL A 170 -9.17 11.56 -22.73
N PRO A 171 -9.68 11.79 -23.94
CA PRO A 171 -10.94 12.49 -24.16
C PRO A 171 -12.16 11.70 -23.67
N THR A 172 -13.09 12.34 -22.96
CA THR A 172 -14.29 11.65 -22.45
C THR A 172 -15.26 11.25 -23.56
N ILE A 173 -15.99 10.14 -23.38
CA ILE A 173 -16.99 9.66 -24.34
C ILE A 173 -18.14 10.68 -24.57
N THR A 174 -18.44 11.55 -23.61
CA THR A 174 -19.52 12.55 -23.70
C THR A 174 -19.05 13.92 -24.21
N ASN A 175 -17.77 14.28 -24.02
CA ASN A 175 -17.23 15.57 -24.44
C ASN A 175 -15.74 15.45 -24.83
N ALA A 176 -15.43 15.59 -26.12
CA ALA A 176 -14.06 15.50 -26.63
C ALA A 176 -13.14 16.65 -26.16
N ASN A 177 -13.69 17.74 -25.62
CA ASN A 177 -12.90 18.85 -25.06
C ASN A 177 -12.65 18.70 -23.55
N SER A 178 -13.08 17.58 -22.95
CA SER A 178 -12.79 17.23 -21.56
C SER A 178 -11.91 15.99 -21.57
N SER A 179 -10.83 16.00 -20.80
CA SER A 179 -10.01 14.82 -20.54
C SER A 179 -10.39 14.17 -19.21
N THR A 180 -10.08 12.89 -19.07
CA THR A 180 -10.18 12.09 -17.85
C THR A 180 -9.11 11.00 -17.91
N ASP A 181 -8.84 10.37 -16.77
CA ASP A 181 -8.13 9.10 -16.76
C ASP A 181 -9.14 7.96 -16.95
N ILE A 182 -8.74 6.91 -17.67
CA ILE A 182 -9.52 5.66 -17.82
C ILE A 182 -8.60 4.46 -17.65
N TYR A 183 -9.20 3.32 -17.33
CA TYR A 183 -8.47 2.08 -17.09
C TYR A 183 -9.04 0.97 -17.95
N SER A 184 -8.27 0.50 -18.94
CA SER A 184 -8.69 -0.60 -19.80
C SER A 184 -8.24 -1.93 -19.21
N SER A 185 -9.19 -2.86 -19.09
CA SER A 185 -9.00 -4.17 -18.48
C SER A 185 -9.18 -5.28 -19.51
N TYR A 186 -8.24 -6.23 -19.50
CA TYR A 186 -8.15 -7.34 -20.44
C TYR A 186 -8.08 -8.65 -19.68
N SER A 187 -9.20 -9.38 -19.60
CA SER A 187 -9.35 -10.51 -18.69
C SER A 187 -9.47 -11.85 -19.41
N HIS A 188 -9.35 -12.94 -18.63
CA HIS A 188 -9.36 -14.34 -19.06
C HIS A 188 -8.20 -14.75 -19.99
N LEU A 189 -7.07 -14.05 -19.91
CA LEU A 189 -5.93 -14.28 -20.79
C LEU A 189 -5.29 -15.66 -20.55
N SER A 190 -4.81 -16.31 -21.62
CA SER A 190 -3.96 -17.50 -21.52
C SER A 190 -2.50 -17.12 -21.21
N GLU A 191 -2.07 -15.97 -21.71
CA GLU A 191 -0.71 -15.45 -21.59
C GLU A 191 -0.74 -13.93 -21.43
N ILE A 192 0.09 -13.43 -20.52
CA ILE A 192 0.36 -11.99 -20.30
C ILE A 192 1.80 -11.73 -20.78
N LEU A 193 1.98 -10.70 -21.62
CA LEU A 193 3.25 -10.38 -22.29
C LEU A 193 3.91 -9.09 -21.78
N VAL A 194 3.29 -8.42 -20.82
CA VAL A 194 3.73 -7.17 -20.21
C VAL A 194 3.79 -7.32 -18.69
N ALA A 195 4.51 -6.44 -18.01
CA ALA A 195 4.64 -6.39 -16.56
C ALA A 195 4.12 -5.06 -16.00
N GLU A 196 3.79 -5.03 -14.71
CA GLU A 196 3.44 -3.80 -14.01
C GLU A 196 4.53 -2.73 -14.12
N GLY A 197 4.12 -1.51 -14.44
CA GLY A 197 5.01 -0.38 -14.72
C GLY A 197 5.49 -0.28 -16.17
N ASP A 198 5.20 -1.26 -17.04
CA ASP A 198 5.54 -1.16 -18.47
C ASP A 198 4.75 -0.03 -19.13
N ILE A 199 5.45 0.79 -19.93
CA ILE A 199 4.78 1.68 -20.88
C ILE A 199 4.40 0.86 -22.10
N VAL A 200 3.16 1.05 -22.53
CA VAL A 200 2.61 0.40 -23.70
C VAL A 200 2.14 1.44 -24.71
N GLU A 201 2.46 1.20 -25.97
CA GLU A 201 1.97 1.99 -27.09
C GLU A 201 0.63 1.44 -27.60
N LYS A 202 -0.19 2.32 -28.20
CA LYS A 202 -1.40 1.93 -28.91
C LYS A 202 -1.09 0.83 -29.93
N GLY A 203 -1.73 -0.33 -29.78
CA GLY A 203 -1.53 -1.47 -30.67
C GLY A 203 -0.34 -2.37 -30.31
N GLN A 204 0.32 -2.12 -29.18
CA GLN A 204 1.26 -3.09 -28.61
C GLN A 204 0.52 -4.35 -28.18
N MET A 205 1.07 -5.52 -28.51
CA MET A 205 0.51 -6.79 -28.05
C MET A 205 0.83 -6.98 -26.56
N ILE A 206 -0.19 -7.22 -25.75
CA ILE A 206 -0.09 -7.30 -24.29
C ILE A 206 -0.42 -8.68 -23.74
N GLY A 207 -1.04 -9.54 -24.54
CA GLY A 207 -1.42 -10.87 -24.10
C GLY A 207 -2.08 -11.68 -25.21
N LYS A 208 -2.64 -12.82 -24.80
CA LYS A 208 -3.40 -13.71 -25.68
C LYS A 208 -4.68 -14.17 -25.02
N VAL A 209 -5.74 -14.29 -25.81
CA VAL A 209 -7.04 -14.81 -25.39
C VAL A 209 -6.90 -16.21 -24.80
N GLY A 210 -7.68 -16.49 -23.75
CA GLY A 210 -7.79 -17.80 -23.13
C GLY A 210 -9.16 -17.98 -22.44
N ALA A 211 -9.19 -18.88 -21.46
CA ALA A 211 -10.36 -19.13 -20.61
C ALA A 211 -9.92 -19.34 -19.14
N THR A 212 -9.05 -18.47 -18.62
CA THR A 212 -8.61 -18.52 -17.22
C THR A 212 -9.64 -17.88 -16.28
N GLY A 213 -9.60 -18.17 -14.98
CA GLY A 213 -10.59 -17.64 -14.02
C GLY A 213 -11.94 -18.35 -14.09
N THR A 214 -13.04 -17.60 -14.07
CA THR A 214 -14.42 -18.13 -14.17
C THR A 214 -14.95 -18.24 -15.59
N ALA A 215 -14.13 -17.97 -16.61
CA ALA A 215 -14.49 -18.13 -18.01
C ALA A 215 -14.81 -19.60 -18.32
N THR A 216 -15.93 -19.82 -19.03
CA THR A 216 -16.36 -21.18 -19.44
C THR A 216 -15.90 -21.54 -20.86
N THR A 217 -15.56 -20.54 -21.67
CA THR A 217 -15.10 -20.66 -23.06
C THR A 217 -14.05 -19.60 -23.37
N ASN A 218 -13.31 -19.76 -24.47
CA ASN A 218 -12.31 -18.78 -24.90
C ASN A 218 -12.95 -17.47 -25.36
N HIS A 219 -12.60 -16.38 -24.69
CA HIS A 219 -13.02 -15.01 -25.04
C HIS A 219 -12.12 -13.98 -24.34
N LEU A 220 -12.13 -12.75 -24.84
CA LEU A 220 -11.59 -11.60 -24.13
C LEU A 220 -12.73 -10.87 -23.43
N HIS A 221 -12.66 -10.77 -22.11
CA HIS A 221 -13.51 -9.88 -21.34
C HIS A 221 -12.85 -8.50 -21.30
N PHE A 222 -13.38 -7.58 -22.10
CA PHE A 222 -12.79 -6.25 -22.32
C PHE A 222 -13.65 -5.15 -21.69
N GLN A 223 -13.06 -4.42 -20.75
CA GLN A 223 -13.75 -3.42 -19.93
C GLN A 223 -12.96 -2.11 -19.90
N ILE A 224 -13.66 -0.99 -19.77
CA ILE A 224 -13.05 0.31 -19.49
C ILE A 224 -13.74 0.90 -18.25
N ASP A 225 -12.94 1.17 -17.24
CA ASP A 225 -13.37 1.85 -16.02
C ASP A 225 -13.01 3.33 -16.10
N ASN A 226 -13.83 4.17 -15.48
CA ASN A 226 -13.44 5.55 -15.24
C ASN A 226 -12.60 5.67 -13.98
N ALA A 227 -11.97 6.83 -13.81
CA ALA A 227 -11.10 7.09 -12.65
C ALA A 227 -11.82 7.16 -11.30
N ASP A 228 -13.15 7.27 -11.29
CA ASP A 228 -13.94 7.31 -10.06
C ASP A 228 -14.30 5.89 -9.57
N ALA A 229 -14.02 4.84 -10.35
CA ALA A 229 -14.24 3.46 -9.91
C ALA A 229 -13.25 3.10 -8.80
N SER A 230 -13.76 2.42 -7.77
CA SER A 230 -12.98 2.08 -6.56
C SER A 230 -11.91 1.01 -6.79
N TRP A 231 -11.98 0.26 -7.89
CA TRP A 231 -10.98 -0.73 -8.29
C TRP A 231 -11.09 -1.05 -9.78
N HIS A 232 -10.02 -1.58 -10.35
CA HIS A 232 -9.92 -1.97 -11.77
C HIS A 232 -9.43 -3.43 -11.89
N PRO A 233 -10.15 -4.34 -12.59
CA PRO A 233 -11.45 -4.12 -13.25
C PRO A 233 -12.60 -3.98 -12.24
N TYR A 234 -13.45 -2.97 -12.41
CA TYR A 234 -14.61 -2.72 -11.55
C TYR A 234 -15.69 -3.81 -11.68
N TRP A 235 -16.39 -4.13 -10.58
CA TRP A 235 -17.53 -5.06 -10.60
C TRP A 235 -18.71 -4.49 -9.80
N PRO A 236 -19.95 -4.50 -10.33
CA PRO A 236 -21.02 -3.63 -9.85
C PRO A 236 -21.81 -4.09 -8.62
N PHE A 237 -21.55 -5.29 -8.10
CA PHE A 237 -22.23 -5.85 -6.92
C PHE A 237 -21.41 -6.95 -6.26
N THR A 238 -21.62 -7.19 -4.98
CA THR A 238 -20.91 -8.19 -4.16
C THR A 238 -21.68 -9.50 -4.05
N TYR A 239 -21.00 -10.55 -3.56
CA TYR A 239 -21.64 -11.82 -3.19
C TYR A 239 -22.79 -11.62 -2.20
N SER A 240 -22.57 -10.79 -1.18
CA SER A 240 -23.56 -10.51 -0.13
C SER A 240 -24.86 -9.94 -0.69
N GLU A 241 -24.77 -9.02 -1.65
CA GLU A 241 -25.92 -8.32 -2.23
C GLU A 241 -26.81 -9.24 -3.05
N TYR A 242 -26.25 -10.09 -3.93
CA TYR A 242 -27.08 -10.98 -4.73
C TYR A 242 -27.56 -12.21 -3.95
N SER A 243 -26.77 -12.68 -2.97
CA SER A 243 -27.15 -13.79 -2.10
C SER A 243 -28.35 -13.42 -1.22
N ALA A 244 -28.39 -12.18 -0.70
CA ALA A 244 -29.54 -11.65 0.03
C ALA A 244 -30.84 -11.61 -0.79
N LEU A 245 -30.73 -11.53 -2.13
CA LEU A 245 -31.87 -11.57 -3.05
C LEU A 245 -32.23 -13.00 -3.50
N GLY A 246 -31.44 -14.00 -3.10
CA GLY A 246 -31.62 -15.39 -3.51
C GLY A 246 -31.30 -15.65 -4.98
N TYR A 247 -30.53 -14.76 -5.62
CA TYR A 247 -30.08 -14.94 -7.00
C TYR A 247 -28.80 -15.79 -7.04
N SER A 248 -28.60 -16.53 -8.13
CA SER A 248 -27.26 -16.92 -8.56
C SER A 248 -26.52 -15.73 -9.19
N PHE A 249 -25.20 -15.83 -9.34
CA PHE A 249 -24.39 -14.80 -9.99
C PHE A 249 -24.93 -14.41 -11.38
N PHE A 250 -25.23 -15.41 -12.22
CA PHE A 250 -25.76 -15.19 -13.57
C PHE A 250 -27.15 -14.54 -13.54
N GLU A 251 -28.02 -14.95 -12.61
CA GLU A 251 -29.33 -14.34 -12.43
C GLU A 251 -29.22 -12.88 -11.96
N ALA A 252 -28.24 -12.56 -11.11
CA ALA A 252 -28.00 -11.20 -10.65
C ALA A 252 -27.58 -10.26 -11.79
N VAL A 253 -26.69 -10.72 -12.69
CA VAL A 253 -26.30 -10.00 -13.91
C VAL A 253 -27.51 -9.79 -14.81
N SER A 254 -28.26 -10.87 -15.10
CA SER A 254 -29.45 -10.81 -15.95
C SER A 254 -30.59 -9.99 -15.34
N ALA A 255 -30.66 -9.86 -14.01
CA ALA A 255 -31.59 -8.99 -13.31
C ALA A 255 -31.15 -7.52 -13.29
N GLY A 256 -29.93 -7.20 -13.75
CA GLY A 256 -29.39 -5.85 -13.76
C GLY A 256 -29.00 -5.33 -12.37
N LEU A 257 -28.70 -6.22 -11.42
CA LEU A 257 -28.22 -5.80 -10.09
C LEU A 257 -26.96 -4.95 -10.25
N GLY A 258 -26.91 -3.76 -9.64
CA GLY A 258 -25.76 -2.86 -9.77
C GLY A 258 -25.64 -2.13 -11.11
N LEU A 259 -26.64 -2.15 -12.00
CA LEU A 259 -26.61 -1.44 -13.29
C LEU A 259 -26.32 0.07 -13.15
N ASP A 260 -26.81 0.72 -12.10
CA ASP A 260 -26.49 2.13 -11.85
C ASP A 260 -25.01 2.33 -11.51
N ASN A 261 -24.38 1.36 -10.84
CA ASN A 261 -22.95 1.35 -10.60
C ASN A 261 -22.15 1.16 -11.90
N VAL A 262 -22.61 0.26 -12.80
CA VAL A 262 -21.99 0.10 -14.13
C VAL A 262 -21.98 1.44 -14.87
N LYS A 263 -23.11 2.15 -14.89
CA LYS A 263 -23.22 3.47 -15.55
C LYS A 263 -22.37 4.55 -14.87
N ALA A 264 -22.16 4.44 -13.56
CA ALA A 264 -21.43 5.42 -12.78
C ALA A 264 -19.91 5.24 -12.90
N TYR A 265 -19.43 4.00 -12.97
CA TYR A 265 -18.01 3.66 -12.78
C TYR A 265 -17.34 3.07 -14.02
N THR A 266 -18.11 2.71 -15.05
CA THR A 266 -17.57 2.13 -16.28
C THR A 266 -17.99 2.92 -17.51
N VAL A 267 -17.24 2.75 -18.59
CA VAL A 267 -17.48 3.36 -19.89
C VAL A 267 -17.77 2.23 -20.87
N ASN A 268 -18.75 2.42 -21.76
CA ASN A 268 -18.98 1.46 -22.85
C ASN A 268 -17.69 1.31 -23.66
N PRO A 269 -17.01 0.15 -23.57
CA PRO A 269 -15.62 0.05 -23.97
C PRO A 269 -15.47 0.07 -25.49
N MET A 270 -16.39 -0.59 -26.20
CA MET A 270 -16.39 -0.60 -27.67
C MET A 270 -16.87 0.71 -28.26
N ALA A 271 -17.88 1.37 -27.65
CA ALA A 271 -18.29 2.70 -28.09
C ALA A 271 -17.16 3.74 -27.91
N TYR A 272 -16.35 3.62 -26.86
CA TYR A 272 -15.17 4.44 -26.66
C TYR A 272 -14.11 4.18 -27.74
N VAL A 273 -13.75 2.91 -27.95
CA VAL A 273 -12.77 2.50 -28.96
C VAL A 273 -13.18 2.96 -30.36
N GLU A 274 -14.43 2.78 -30.77
CA GLU A 274 -14.87 3.18 -32.10
C GLU A 274 -14.94 4.70 -32.28
N LYS A 275 -15.27 5.44 -31.22
CA LYS A 275 -15.33 6.91 -31.27
C LYS A 275 -13.98 7.55 -31.57
N TYR A 276 -12.89 6.97 -31.07
CA TYR A 276 -11.53 7.53 -31.17
C TYR A 276 -10.62 6.75 -32.11
N LEU A 277 -11.20 5.91 -32.98
CA LEU A 277 -10.47 5.07 -33.92
C LEU A 277 -9.73 5.95 -34.96
N GLY A 278 -8.45 6.22 -34.71
CA GLY A 278 -7.46 6.87 -35.61
C GLY A 278 -7.88 8.11 -36.41
N GLU A 279 -7.56 9.32 -35.92
CA GLU A 279 -7.42 10.53 -36.77
C GLU A 279 -6.03 11.23 -36.60
N VAL A 280 -5.16 10.96 -37.59
CA VAL A 280 -4.14 11.79 -38.28
C VAL A 280 -3.03 12.54 -37.52
N GLY A 281 -1.79 12.04 -37.71
CA GLY A 281 -0.55 12.82 -37.73
C GLY A 281 0.53 12.08 -38.53
N GLU A 282 1.02 12.69 -39.62
CA GLU A 282 2.06 12.16 -40.51
C GLU A 282 3.40 11.95 -39.79
N VAL A 283 4.05 10.81 -40.00
CA VAL A 283 5.44 10.56 -39.58
C VAL A 283 6.37 11.17 -40.63
N GLU A 284 7.03 12.29 -40.32
CA GLU A 284 8.25 12.72 -41.02
C GLU A 284 9.46 11.96 -40.45
N GLU A 285 10.21 11.27 -41.32
CA GLU A 285 11.56 10.76 -41.07
C GLU A 285 12.56 11.92 -40.90
N VAL A 286 13.30 11.95 -39.79
CA VAL A 286 14.65 12.55 -39.66
C VAL A 286 15.33 11.82 -38.49
N GLY A 287 16.53 11.24 -38.52
CA GLY A 287 17.75 11.51 -39.26
C GLY A 287 18.88 11.70 -38.23
N GLU A 288 19.85 10.78 -38.20
CA GLU A 288 21.05 10.75 -37.33
C GLU A 288 21.85 12.07 -37.33
N VAL A 289 22.39 12.50 -36.19
CA VAL A 289 23.70 13.21 -36.13
C VAL A 289 24.43 12.94 -34.79
N GLU A 290 25.75 12.69 -34.94
CA GLU A 290 26.79 12.29 -34.00
C GLU A 290 27.28 13.34 -32.96
N GLU A 291 28.00 12.81 -31.96
CA GLU A 291 28.86 13.47 -30.95
C GLU A 291 29.94 14.42 -31.51
N GLU A 292 30.35 15.43 -30.72
CA GLU A 292 31.78 15.80 -30.59
C GLU A 292 32.10 16.42 -29.20
N ILE A 293 33.22 15.97 -28.61
CA ILE A 293 33.93 16.52 -27.44
C ILE A 293 35.15 17.32 -27.94
N PRO A 294 35.63 18.36 -27.23
CA PRO A 294 37.10 18.45 -27.06
C PRO A 294 37.60 18.93 -25.68
N THR A 295 38.49 18.08 -25.14
CA THR A 295 39.77 18.25 -24.42
C THR A 295 40.34 19.64 -24.03
N THR A 296 40.63 19.78 -22.72
CA THR A 296 41.91 20.10 -22.02
C THR A 296 42.89 21.16 -22.54
N TYR A 297 43.42 22.01 -21.63
CA TYR A 297 44.86 22.33 -21.45
C TYR A 297 45.15 22.96 -20.06
N VAL A 298 46.42 22.87 -19.65
CA VAL A 298 47.00 22.97 -18.29
C VAL A 298 48.01 24.14 -18.18
N TYR A 299 48.26 24.65 -16.95
CA TYR A 299 49.54 25.02 -16.30
C TYR A 299 49.78 26.46 -15.77
N SER A 300 50.37 26.45 -14.54
CA SER A 300 51.43 27.32 -13.97
C SER A 300 50.97 28.63 -13.31
N SER A 301 51.07 28.80 -11.98
CA SER A 301 52.22 28.96 -11.05
C SER A 301 52.67 30.42 -10.88
N GLY A 302 52.85 30.89 -9.64
CA GLY A 302 53.63 32.11 -9.36
C GLY A 302 53.33 32.84 -8.04
N GLU A 303 53.68 32.23 -6.92
CA GLU A 303 54.54 32.70 -5.80
C GLU A 303 54.78 34.20 -5.42
N VAL A 304 54.78 34.41 -4.07
CA VAL A 304 55.55 35.34 -3.16
C VAL A 304 55.19 36.84 -3.18
N VAL A 305 55.07 37.59 -2.05
CA VAL A 305 56.11 38.25 -1.19
C VAL A 305 55.44 38.72 0.14
N GLU A 306 55.83 38.22 1.33
CA GLU A 306 56.83 38.72 2.33
C GLU A 306 56.38 39.96 3.15
N GLU A 307 56.12 39.80 4.46
CA GLU A 307 56.92 40.23 5.65
C GLU A 307 56.32 41.52 6.30
N VAL A 308 56.27 41.71 7.63
CA VAL A 308 57.38 42.17 8.52
C VAL A 308 56.92 42.12 10.02
N GLU A 309 57.78 41.52 10.88
CA GLU A 309 58.28 41.88 12.26
C GLU A 309 57.39 42.64 13.29
N GLU A 310 57.51 42.57 14.64
CA GLU A 310 58.50 42.01 15.60
C GLU A 310 57.93 42.06 17.07
N VAL A 311 58.40 41.12 17.91
CA VAL A 311 58.64 41.03 19.39
C VAL A 311 57.80 41.81 20.44
N VAL A 312 57.44 41.13 21.55
CA VAL A 312 57.93 41.40 22.94
C VAL A 312 57.83 40.11 23.82
N GLU A 313 58.83 39.93 24.70
CA GLU A 313 59.09 38.85 25.67
C GLU A 313 58.19 38.76 26.93
N VAL A 314 57.93 37.49 27.33
CA VAL A 314 57.97 36.82 28.66
C VAL A 314 57.50 37.51 29.95
N ALA A 315 56.57 36.86 30.68
CA ALA A 315 56.67 36.60 32.13
C ALA A 315 55.65 35.52 32.59
N GLU A 316 56.12 34.56 33.39
CA GLU A 316 55.32 33.55 34.10
C GLU A 316 54.60 34.11 35.35
N VAL A 317 53.71 33.25 35.87
CA VAL A 317 53.23 33.07 37.26
C VAL A 317 51.94 33.82 37.66
N GLU A 318 50.82 33.09 37.79
CA GLU A 318 50.27 32.65 39.08
C GLU A 318 49.01 31.79 38.85
N GLU A 319 48.99 30.65 39.55
CA GLU A 319 47.87 29.71 39.62
C GLU A 319 46.74 30.40 40.41
N VAL A 320 45.73 30.92 39.71
CA VAL A 320 44.48 31.39 40.32
C VAL A 320 43.47 30.26 40.17
N ILE A 321 43.08 29.68 41.30
CA ILE A 321 41.89 28.82 41.40
C ILE A 321 40.70 29.72 41.04
N ALA A 322 40.28 29.67 39.78
CA ALA A 322 39.01 30.23 39.34
C ALA A 322 37.93 29.20 39.66
N VAL A 323 36.91 29.68 40.36
CA VAL A 323 35.63 29.03 40.58
C VAL A 323 35.12 28.59 39.21
N VAL A 324 34.92 27.27 39.00
CA VAL A 324 34.22 26.78 37.81
C VAL A 324 32.87 27.48 37.79
N PRO A 325 32.57 28.37 36.82
CA PRO A 325 31.22 28.87 36.66
C PRO A 325 30.35 27.66 36.33
N GLU A 326 29.25 27.52 37.06
CA GLU A 326 28.18 26.62 36.63
C GLU A 326 27.81 27.04 35.20
N MET A 327 28.03 26.13 34.24
CA MET A 327 27.41 26.20 32.93
C MET A 327 25.91 26.28 33.18
N ASP A 328 25.30 27.43 32.88
CA ASP A 328 23.89 27.68 33.16
C ASP A 328 22.96 27.17 32.04
N PHE A 329 23.55 26.53 31.02
CA PHE A 329 22.82 25.85 29.95
C PHE A 329 23.21 24.36 29.87
N ALA A 330 22.23 23.52 29.58
CA ALA A 330 22.37 22.09 29.37
C ALA A 330 22.38 21.69 27.88
N SER A 331 21.91 22.56 26.98
CA SER A 331 21.94 22.29 25.53
C SER A 331 22.01 23.55 24.67
N ILE A 332 22.54 23.38 23.46
CA ILE A 332 22.62 24.41 22.42
C ILE A 332 21.70 23.99 21.26
N ARG A 333 20.81 24.88 20.83
CA ARG A 333 20.02 24.71 19.61
C ARG A 333 20.40 25.76 18.57
N VAL A 334 20.35 25.35 17.32
CA VAL A 334 20.63 26.20 16.17
C VAL A 334 19.34 26.36 15.40
N ASP A 335 19.02 27.60 15.08
CA ASP A 335 17.90 27.96 14.22
C ASP A 335 18.46 28.69 13.00
N ASN A 336 18.29 28.07 11.85
CA ASN A 336 18.69 28.63 10.57
C ASN A 336 17.84 28.07 9.46
N ASP A 337 17.67 28.85 8.39
CA ASP A 337 17.16 28.32 7.15
C ASP A 337 18.14 27.25 6.65
N PRO A 338 17.70 26.00 6.40
CA PRO A 338 18.58 24.91 5.95
C PRO A 338 19.10 25.12 4.52
N TYR A 339 18.52 26.08 3.80
CA TYR A 339 18.87 26.41 2.42
C TYR A 339 19.11 27.90 2.25
N VAL A 340 20.16 28.26 1.51
CA VAL A 340 20.48 29.65 1.17
C VAL A 340 20.87 29.78 -0.29
N LEU A 341 20.44 30.86 -0.95
CA LEU A 341 20.86 31.17 -2.30
C LEU A 341 22.32 31.63 -2.31
N ALA A 342 23.11 31.17 -3.28
CA ALA A 342 24.48 31.63 -3.48
C ALA A 342 24.50 33.16 -3.59
N ASN A 343 25.42 33.80 -2.86
CA ASN A 343 25.54 35.25 -2.71
C ASN A 343 24.45 35.96 -1.89
N ASN A 344 23.49 35.25 -1.27
CA ASN A 344 22.61 35.80 -0.24
C ASN A 344 23.08 35.36 1.14
N ASN A 345 23.22 36.31 2.06
CA ASN A 345 23.64 36.00 3.42
C ASN A 345 22.51 35.31 4.20
N LEU A 346 22.82 34.18 4.84
CA LEU A 346 21.95 33.49 5.79
C LEU A 346 22.24 34.00 7.19
N SER A 347 21.19 34.37 7.94
CA SER A 347 21.31 34.63 9.37
C SER A 347 21.10 33.32 10.11
N VAL A 348 22.01 32.97 11.01
CA VAL A 348 21.95 31.78 11.85
C VAL A 348 21.89 32.25 13.30
N TYR A 349 20.93 31.70 14.06
CA TYR A 349 20.70 32.04 15.46
C TYR A 349 21.02 30.86 16.36
N LEU A 350 21.80 31.07 17.41
CA LEU A 350 22.10 30.06 18.43
C LEU A 350 21.39 30.41 19.72
N TYR A 351 20.68 29.43 20.27
CA TYR A 351 19.93 29.52 21.52
C TYR A 351 20.53 28.55 22.54
N LEU A 352 20.62 28.99 23.80
CA LEU A 352 21.06 28.18 24.92
C LEU A 352 19.85 27.84 25.80
N TYR A 353 19.80 26.61 26.30
CA TYR A 353 18.70 26.12 27.12
C TYR A 353 19.20 25.47 28.41
N ASP A 354 18.54 25.73 29.52
CA ASP A 354 18.83 25.13 30.83
C ASP A 354 18.37 23.65 30.94
N GLU A 355 18.57 23.04 32.12
CA GLU A 355 18.16 21.65 32.40
C GLU A 355 16.64 21.41 32.33
N ASN A 356 15.83 22.46 32.42
CA ASN A 356 14.37 22.41 32.31
C ASN A 356 13.87 22.66 30.88
N GLY A 357 14.78 22.99 29.95
CA GLY A 357 14.46 23.33 28.57
C GLY A 357 13.94 24.76 28.40
N GLU A 358 14.22 25.66 29.34
CA GLU A 358 13.95 27.09 29.23
C GLU A 358 15.16 27.83 28.62
N ASN A 359 14.92 28.91 27.89
CA ASN A 359 15.97 29.68 27.22
C ASN A 359 16.79 30.51 28.23
N VAL A 360 18.10 30.59 28.01
CA VAL A 360 19.04 31.36 28.84
C VAL A 360 19.37 32.70 28.16
N ASP A 361 18.85 33.79 28.73
CA ASP A 361 18.89 35.12 28.12
C ASP A 361 20.21 35.89 28.30
N ASP A 362 20.99 35.54 29.33
CA ASP A 362 22.27 36.18 29.73
C ASP A 362 23.21 35.10 30.30
N PRO A 363 23.71 34.20 29.42
CA PRO A 363 24.41 33.00 29.83
C PRO A 363 25.76 33.33 30.50
N GLN A 364 26.14 32.56 31.51
CA GLN A 364 27.42 32.69 32.21
C GLN A 364 28.22 31.39 32.05
N PHE A 365 29.23 31.41 31.18
CA PHE A 365 30.14 30.29 30.99
C PHE A 365 31.57 30.78 30.71
N ASP A 366 32.55 29.98 31.11
CA ASP A 366 33.97 30.22 30.81
C ASP A 366 34.33 29.53 29.49
N GLY A 367 35.08 30.21 28.62
CA GLY A 367 35.52 29.68 27.32
C GLY A 367 34.70 30.23 26.14
N SER A 368 34.88 29.63 24.96
CA SER A 368 34.24 30.04 23.71
C SER A 368 33.52 28.87 23.04
N ILE A 369 32.34 29.12 22.49
CA ILE A 369 31.66 28.19 21.59
C ILE A 369 32.31 28.31 20.22
N GLU A 370 33.01 27.27 19.78
CA GLU A 370 33.71 27.24 18.50
C GLU A 370 32.73 26.89 17.36
N LEU A 371 32.84 27.62 16.26
CA LEU A 371 32.00 27.49 15.07
C LEU A 371 32.88 27.19 13.86
N SER A 372 32.59 26.12 13.13
CA SER A 372 33.34 25.78 11.92
C SER A 372 32.45 25.17 10.84
N LEU A 373 32.89 25.29 9.59
CA LEU A 373 32.25 24.64 8.46
C LEU A 373 33.03 23.39 8.07
N SER A 374 32.32 22.29 7.83
CA SER A 374 32.92 21.05 7.33
C SER A 374 33.52 21.23 5.92
N ASP A 375 32.93 22.11 5.10
CA ASP A 375 33.48 22.55 3.82
C ASP A 375 33.46 24.08 3.68
N ASN A 376 34.64 24.69 3.83
CA ASN A 376 34.87 26.14 3.69
C ASN A 376 34.84 26.63 2.22
N SER A 377 34.75 25.74 1.22
CA SER A 377 34.61 26.14 -0.19
C SER A 377 33.19 26.58 -0.56
N ILE A 378 32.20 26.19 0.27
CA ILE A 378 30.77 26.47 0.10
C ILE A 378 30.40 27.88 0.61
N GLY A 379 31.10 28.38 1.63
CA GLY A 379 30.87 29.73 2.15
C GLY A 379 31.78 30.08 3.33
N THR A 380 31.50 31.24 3.95
CA THR A 380 32.25 31.76 5.11
C THR A 380 31.32 32.19 6.24
N LEU A 381 31.76 32.07 7.48
CA LEU A 381 31.04 32.57 8.66
C LEU A 381 31.54 33.95 9.03
N SER A 382 30.65 34.82 9.51
CA SER A 382 31.02 36.16 10.00
C SER A 382 31.85 36.12 11.28
N ILE A 383 31.71 35.04 12.06
CA ILE A 383 32.40 34.78 13.32
C ILE A 383 32.74 33.29 13.40
N SER A 384 33.84 32.95 14.07
CA SER A 384 34.27 31.55 14.26
C SER A 384 34.21 31.09 15.72
N HIS A 385 33.88 31.99 16.64
CA HIS A 385 33.70 31.71 18.05
C HIS A 385 32.67 32.68 18.63
N LEU A 386 31.97 32.25 19.67
CA LEU A 386 31.03 33.04 20.47
C LEU A 386 31.44 32.99 21.95
N GLU A 387 31.47 34.15 22.59
CA GLU A 387 31.59 34.29 24.04
C GLU A 387 30.21 34.55 24.67
N ALA A 388 30.12 34.46 26.00
CA ALA A 388 28.87 34.71 26.74
C ALA A 388 28.21 36.07 26.37
N ASP A 389 29.03 37.12 26.23
CA ASP A 389 28.58 38.48 25.90
C ASP A 389 27.97 38.63 24.48
N ASP A 390 28.16 37.65 23.59
CA ASP A 390 27.60 37.67 22.24
C ASP A 390 26.11 37.29 22.22
N PHE A 391 25.60 36.68 23.30
CA PHE A 391 24.19 36.33 23.45
C PHE A 391 23.40 37.56 23.91
N ASN A 392 22.59 38.12 23.00
CA ASN A 392 21.82 39.33 23.24
C ASN A 392 20.36 39.10 22.85
N ASN A 393 19.41 39.35 23.76
CA ASN A 393 17.99 39.01 23.56
C ASN A 393 17.80 37.51 23.24
N ASN A 394 18.37 36.65 24.09
CA ASN A 394 18.07 35.21 24.16
C ASN A 394 18.76 34.36 23.08
N HIS A 395 19.60 34.96 22.23
CA HIS A 395 20.36 34.25 21.22
C HIS A 395 21.63 34.99 20.80
N ALA A 396 22.57 34.25 20.22
CA ALA A 396 23.67 34.81 19.44
C ALA A 396 23.32 34.76 17.95
N SER A 397 23.68 35.80 17.19
CA SER A 397 23.45 35.85 15.74
C SER A 397 24.77 35.84 14.97
N LEU A 398 24.88 34.98 13.97
CA LEU A 398 25.97 35.00 13.01
C LEU A 398 25.44 35.00 11.58
N THR A 399 26.29 35.40 10.65
CA THR A 399 25.97 35.41 9.23
C THR A 399 26.81 34.37 8.50
N PHE A 400 26.15 33.47 7.79
CA PHE A 400 26.79 32.60 6.81
C PHE A 400 26.69 33.26 5.42
N SER A 401 27.83 33.52 4.80
CA SER A 401 27.96 34.12 3.46
C SER A 401 28.35 33.03 2.44
N PRO A 402 27.39 32.50 1.67
CA PRO A 402 27.62 31.45 0.69
C PRO A 402 28.37 31.96 -0.54
N SER A 403 29.35 31.18 -1.02
CA SER A 403 30.16 31.49 -2.20
C SER A 403 29.92 30.56 -3.38
N THR A 404 29.68 29.27 -3.13
CA THR A 404 29.56 28.22 -4.16
C THR A 404 28.41 27.29 -3.82
N GLU A 405 27.74 26.72 -4.82
CA GLU A 405 26.72 25.70 -4.59
C GLU A 405 27.30 24.44 -3.95
N GLY A 406 26.48 23.77 -3.14
CA GLY A 406 26.84 22.53 -2.45
C GLY A 406 26.32 22.51 -1.01
N THR A 407 26.66 21.46 -0.27
CA THR A 407 26.25 21.28 1.12
C THR A 407 27.45 21.40 2.05
N THR A 408 27.25 22.08 3.18
CA THR A 408 28.24 22.20 4.25
C THR A 408 27.55 21.96 5.58
N THR A 409 28.31 21.65 6.62
CA THR A 409 27.81 21.45 7.98
C THR A 409 28.40 22.53 8.85
N LEU A 410 27.55 23.25 9.59
CA LEU A 410 27.98 24.13 10.68
C LEU A 410 28.14 23.27 11.93
N ASP A 411 29.39 22.99 12.27
CA ASP A 411 29.79 22.29 13.48
C ASP A 411 29.95 23.28 14.63
N ILE A 412 29.35 22.95 15.77
CA ILE A 412 29.37 23.76 16.99
C ILE A 412 29.93 22.92 18.12
N LEU A 413 31.01 23.42 18.74
CA LEU A 413 31.72 22.73 19.79
C LEU A 413 31.89 23.63 21.01
N PHE A 414 31.52 23.12 22.17
CA PHE A 414 31.79 23.77 23.46
C PHE A 414 32.15 22.70 24.49
N GLU A 415 33.41 22.69 24.94
CA GLU A 415 33.97 21.62 25.78
C GLU A 415 33.67 20.21 25.22
N ASP A 416 32.89 19.39 25.93
CA ASP A 416 32.47 18.04 25.52
C ASP A 416 31.16 18.04 24.71
N TYR A 417 30.47 19.18 24.58
CA TYR A 417 29.23 19.31 23.83
C TYR A 417 29.52 19.55 22.34
N GLN A 418 28.96 18.69 21.49
CA GLN A 418 29.05 18.81 20.04
C GLN A 418 27.66 18.70 19.41
N THR A 419 27.32 19.66 18.56
CA THR A 419 26.14 19.60 17.69
C THR A 419 26.48 20.13 16.31
N SER A 420 25.65 19.82 15.32
CA SER A 420 25.89 20.20 13.94
C SER A 420 24.58 20.43 13.20
N THR A 421 24.53 21.45 12.34
CA THR A 421 23.39 21.67 11.43
C THR A 421 23.87 21.71 9.99
N GLN A 422 23.09 21.18 9.05
CA GLN A 422 23.43 21.21 7.63
C GLN A 422 22.94 22.52 6.99
N ILE A 423 23.78 23.09 6.14
CA ILE A 423 23.46 24.26 5.32
C ILE A 423 23.69 23.91 3.85
N SER A 424 22.64 24.06 3.04
CA SER A 424 22.69 23.79 1.60
C SER A 424 22.65 25.10 0.82
N VAL A 425 23.69 25.33 0.00
CA VAL A 425 23.79 26.50 -0.88
C VAL A 425 23.34 26.13 -2.28
N ILE A 426 22.38 26.88 -2.81
CA ILE A 426 21.86 26.69 -4.18
C ILE A 426 22.20 27.89 -5.06
N SER A 427 22.72 27.66 -6.28
CA SER A 427 23.19 28.71 -7.18
C SER A 427 22.07 29.56 -7.79
N GLN A 428 20.86 29.02 -7.91
CA GLN A 428 19.68 29.69 -8.46
C GLN A 428 18.38 29.01 -7.98
N VAL A 429 17.29 29.79 -7.91
CA VAL A 429 15.94 29.24 -7.72
C VAL A 429 15.48 28.62 -9.03
N ASN A 430 15.49 27.30 -9.11
CA ASN A 430 14.92 26.58 -10.24
C ASN A 430 13.41 26.38 -10.05
N MET A 431 12.69 26.36 -11.18
CA MET A 431 11.24 26.11 -11.16
C MET A 431 10.97 24.70 -10.66
N VAL A 432 9.97 24.57 -9.79
CA VAL A 432 9.46 23.27 -9.33
C VAL A 432 8.93 22.50 -10.55
N ASN A 433 9.37 21.26 -10.68
CA ASN A 433 9.02 20.35 -11.76
C ASN A 433 8.27 19.11 -11.26
N SER A 434 8.56 18.66 -10.04
CA SER A 434 7.88 17.51 -9.43
C SER A 434 7.77 17.65 -7.90
N PHE A 435 7.08 16.70 -7.27
CA PHE A 435 7.10 16.54 -5.82
C PHE A 435 7.77 15.21 -5.45
N GLU A 436 8.44 15.20 -4.30
CA GLU A 436 8.85 13.98 -3.59
C GLU A 436 8.00 13.87 -2.32
N ILE A 437 7.51 12.67 -2.01
CA ILE A 437 6.63 12.44 -0.86
C ILE A 437 7.30 11.45 0.08
N GLU A 438 7.63 11.91 1.28
CA GLU A 438 8.23 11.11 2.34
C GLU A 438 7.17 10.65 3.35
N THR A 439 7.23 9.37 3.68
CA THR A 439 6.39 8.70 4.67
C THR A 439 7.23 7.67 5.44
N ASP A 440 6.70 7.17 6.56
CA ASP A 440 7.35 6.11 7.33
C ASP A 440 7.27 4.73 6.64
N GLY A 441 6.60 4.63 5.48
CA GLY A 441 6.49 3.43 4.65
C GLY A 441 5.52 2.36 5.17
N TYR A 442 4.91 2.58 6.33
CA TYR A 442 3.91 1.71 6.95
C TYR A 442 2.78 2.54 7.53
N PHE A 443 1.59 1.95 7.66
CA PHE A 443 0.49 2.59 8.36
C PHE A 443 -0.38 1.58 9.13
N VAL A 444 -1.14 2.08 10.10
CA VAL A 444 -2.21 1.35 10.79
C VAL A 444 -3.55 1.99 10.44
N VAL A 445 -4.54 1.17 10.07
CA VAL A 445 -5.88 1.65 9.70
C VAL A 445 -6.46 2.53 10.83
N ASN A 446 -7.00 3.69 10.48
CA ASN A 446 -7.54 4.73 11.34
C ASN A 446 -6.53 5.43 12.27
N SER A 447 -5.23 5.23 12.06
CA SER A 447 -4.16 5.97 12.76
C SER A 447 -3.64 7.12 11.91
N PRO A 448 -3.69 8.39 12.39
CA PRO A 448 -3.17 9.52 11.63
C PRO A 448 -1.63 9.48 11.54
N GLU A 449 -1.11 9.59 10.33
CA GLU A 449 0.31 9.60 9.99
C GLU A 449 0.73 10.97 9.43
N THR A 450 1.97 11.37 9.66
CA THR A 450 2.52 12.61 9.06
C THR A 450 3.15 12.30 7.71
N VAL A 451 2.77 13.06 6.68
CA VAL A 451 3.30 12.96 5.33
C VAL A 451 4.00 14.26 4.96
N THR A 452 5.22 14.16 4.45
CA THR A 452 6.01 15.33 4.04
C THR A 452 6.08 15.41 2.52
N ILE A 453 5.67 16.54 1.95
CA ILE A 453 5.77 16.86 0.52
C ILE A 453 6.95 17.80 0.31
N LYS A 454 7.90 17.40 -0.53
CA LYS A 454 9.07 18.19 -0.92
C LYS A 454 8.95 18.67 -2.37
N ALA A 455 9.28 19.92 -2.62
CA ALA A 455 9.33 20.50 -3.97
C ALA A 455 10.66 20.17 -4.64
N ILE A 456 10.58 19.58 -5.83
CA ILE A 456 11.74 19.14 -6.61
C ILE A 456 11.80 19.93 -7.91
N ASP A 457 12.98 20.43 -8.26
CA ASP A 457 13.21 21.25 -9.43
C ASP A 457 13.37 20.45 -10.73
N ILE A 458 13.61 21.17 -11.83
CA ILE A 458 13.76 20.59 -13.17
C ILE A 458 14.99 19.68 -13.34
N ASN A 459 15.98 19.78 -12.46
CA ASN A 459 17.16 18.92 -12.47
C ASN A 459 16.96 17.67 -11.59
N GLY A 460 15.83 17.57 -10.88
CA GLY A 460 15.56 16.50 -9.93
C GLY A 460 16.11 16.79 -8.53
N ASP A 461 16.54 18.02 -8.26
CA ASP A 461 17.09 18.42 -6.97
C ASP A 461 16.02 19.10 -6.10
N PHE A 462 16.17 19.00 -4.79
CA PHE A 462 15.31 19.72 -3.84
C PHE A 462 15.40 21.23 -4.05
N THR A 463 14.25 21.92 -4.11
CA THR A 463 14.19 23.38 -4.23
C THR A 463 13.44 24.04 -3.06
N PRO A 464 14.10 24.93 -2.31
CA PRO A 464 13.53 25.54 -1.11
C PRO A 464 12.50 26.64 -1.39
N SER A 465 12.32 27.00 -2.65
CA SER A 465 11.41 28.07 -3.06
C SER A 465 10.27 27.50 -3.89
N TYR A 466 9.13 27.28 -3.24
CA TYR A 466 7.89 26.98 -3.94
C TYR A 466 7.25 28.28 -4.47
N SER A 467 7.51 28.61 -5.73
CA SER A 467 6.98 29.82 -6.38
C SER A 467 5.79 29.57 -7.30
N VAL A 468 5.30 28.33 -7.36
CA VAL A 468 4.23 27.92 -8.28
C VAL A 468 2.87 28.41 -7.76
N SER A 469 2.08 29.02 -8.63
CA SER A 469 0.70 29.42 -8.33
C SER A 469 -0.25 28.23 -8.45
N GLY A 470 -1.25 28.14 -7.57
CA GLY A 470 -2.24 27.05 -7.57
C GLY A 470 -2.22 26.27 -6.25
N THR A 471 -3.00 25.20 -6.20
CA THR A 471 -3.07 24.28 -5.06
C THR A 471 -2.53 22.91 -5.45
N VAL A 472 -1.74 22.31 -4.57
CA VAL A 472 -1.37 20.89 -4.65
C VAL A 472 -2.50 20.10 -4.03
N ASN A 473 -3.09 19.20 -4.82
CA ASN A 473 -4.11 18.28 -4.34
C ASN A 473 -3.44 16.97 -3.95
N LEU A 474 -3.83 16.43 -2.80
CA LEU A 474 -3.37 15.16 -2.28
C LEU A 474 -4.48 14.13 -2.48
N THR A 475 -4.15 13.06 -3.19
CA THR A 475 -5.05 11.94 -3.46
C THR A 475 -4.32 10.63 -3.23
N LEU A 476 -5.05 9.55 -3.08
CA LEU A 476 -4.49 8.20 -3.11
C LEU A 476 -4.64 7.63 -4.53
N THR A 477 -3.59 6.96 -5.01
CA THR A 477 -3.70 6.09 -6.20
C THR A 477 -3.88 4.62 -5.83
N GLU A 478 -3.55 4.26 -4.59
CA GLU A 478 -3.81 2.95 -4.00
C GLU A 478 -4.24 3.17 -2.54
N GLY A 479 -5.10 2.29 -2.02
CA GLY A 479 -5.61 2.33 -0.66
C GLY A 479 -6.68 3.40 -0.42
N GLU A 480 -7.24 3.41 0.79
CA GLU A 480 -8.21 4.42 1.22
C GLU A 480 -7.72 5.21 2.42
N GLY A 481 -8.10 6.48 2.51
CA GLY A 481 -7.79 7.34 3.63
C GLY A 481 -8.14 8.79 3.40
N VAL A 482 -7.97 9.60 4.44
CA VAL A 482 -8.33 11.02 4.47
C VAL A 482 -7.09 11.86 4.73
N PHE A 483 -6.92 12.94 3.98
CA PHE A 483 -5.88 13.93 4.20
C PHE A 483 -6.43 15.16 4.92
N GLU A 484 -5.68 15.65 5.91
CA GLU A 484 -5.94 16.90 6.63
C GLU A 484 -4.68 17.78 6.64
N PRO A 485 -4.63 18.86 5.82
CA PRO A 485 -5.55 19.19 4.73
C PRO A 485 -5.31 18.31 3.49
N SER A 486 -6.36 18.10 2.66
CA SER A 486 -6.26 17.40 1.37
C SER A 486 -5.78 18.27 0.20
N THR A 487 -5.67 19.57 0.44
CA THR A 487 -5.10 20.54 -0.49
C THR A 487 -4.18 21.48 0.24
N ILE A 488 -3.00 21.70 -0.30
CA ILE A 488 -2.03 22.67 0.20
C ILE A 488 -1.73 23.71 -0.89
N ASP A 489 -1.39 24.93 -0.49
CA ASP A 489 -1.02 26.02 -1.38
C ASP A 489 0.39 26.55 -1.08
N LYS A 490 0.80 27.60 -1.81
CA LYS A 490 2.14 28.19 -1.65
C LYS A 490 2.46 28.59 -0.20
N GLY A 491 1.47 29.01 0.58
CA GLY A 491 1.63 29.42 1.96
C GLY A 491 1.94 28.27 2.92
N ASP A 492 1.59 27.04 2.55
CA ASP A 492 1.85 25.83 3.35
C ASP A 492 3.27 25.29 3.13
N PHE A 493 3.97 25.74 2.08
CA PHE A 493 5.34 25.36 1.81
C PHE A 493 6.32 26.27 2.58
N GLU A 494 6.92 25.72 3.63
CA GLU A 494 8.05 26.31 4.34
C GLU A 494 9.35 25.68 3.80
N PHE A 495 10.21 26.51 3.22
CA PHE A 495 11.47 26.09 2.60
C PHE A 495 11.33 24.95 1.59
N GLY A 496 10.26 24.94 0.78
CA GLY A 496 10.04 23.90 -0.22
C GLY A 496 9.49 22.59 0.36
N THR A 497 9.14 22.56 1.64
CA THR A 497 8.46 21.43 2.29
C THR A 497 7.09 21.82 2.81
N ALA A 498 6.12 20.92 2.72
CA ALA A 498 4.82 21.04 3.36
C ALA A 498 4.48 19.73 4.05
N THR A 499 3.81 19.79 5.21
CA THR A 499 3.40 18.61 5.97
C THR A 499 1.89 18.50 6.01
N VAL A 500 1.37 17.28 5.88
CA VAL A 500 -0.06 16.97 5.99
C VAL A 500 -0.28 15.74 6.84
N THR A 501 -1.47 15.62 7.43
CA THR A 501 -1.88 14.40 8.13
C THR A 501 -2.61 13.47 7.16
N PHE A 502 -2.24 12.20 7.14
CA PHE A 502 -2.91 11.14 6.38
C PHE A 502 -3.49 10.10 7.35
N THR A 503 -4.80 9.90 7.34
CA THR A 503 -5.47 8.86 8.13
C THR A 503 -6.01 7.78 7.20
N PRO A 504 -5.37 6.60 7.10
CA PRO A 504 -5.83 5.51 6.26
C PRO A 504 -7.14 4.92 6.79
N THR A 505 -8.05 4.52 5.91
CA THR A 505 -9.34 3.93 6.26
C THR A 505 -9.51 2.49 5.77
N SER A 506 -8.64 2.01 4.87
CA SER A 506 -8.58 0.60 4.47
C SER A 506 -7.28 -0.06 4.91
N SER A 507 -7.26 -1.40 4.88
CA SER A 507 -6.06 -2.19 5.16
C SER A 507 -5.27 -2.58 3.92
N ASP A 508 -5.47 -1.90 2.80
CA ASP A 508 -4.69 -2.11 1.57
C ASP A 508 -3.40 -1.31 1.64
N ASN A 509 -2.41 -1.57 0.77
CA ASN A 509 -1.29 -0.63 0.70
C ASN A 509 -1.78 0.71 0.13
N ALA A 510 -1.05 1.78 0.42
CA ALA A 510 -1.38 3.11 -0.05
C ALA A 510 -0.24 3.72 -0.87
N ILE A 511 -0.60 4.46 -1.92
CA ILE A 511 0.33 5.32 -2.65
C ILE A 511 -0.29 6.71 -2.68
N ILE A 512 0.43 7.69 -2.16
CA ILE A 512 0.00 9.09 -2.12
C ILE A 512 0.46 9.77 -3.40
N LYS A 513 -0.41 10.58 -3.98
CA LYS A 513 -0.14 11.44 -5.13
C LYS A 513 -0.34 12.91 -4.75
N ALA A 514 0.66 13.73 -5.03
CA ALA A 514 0.60 15.18 -4.95
C ALA A 514 0.53 15.76 -6.37
N LYS A 515 -0.48 16.59 -6.68
CA LYS A 515 -0.66 17.17 -8.02
C LYS A 515 -1.00 18.66 -7.99
N ASN A 516 -0.22 19.47 -8.71
CA ASN A 516 -0.56 20.85 -9.07
C ASN A 516 -0.34 21.06 -10.57
N GLY A 517 -1.42 21.00 -11.36
CA GLY A 517 -1.35 21.07 -12.82
C GLY A 517 -0.55 19.90 -13.39
N ALA A 518 0.55 20.22 -14.10
CA ALA A 518 1.49 19.24 -14.66
C ALA A 518 2.57 18.76 -13.67
N ILE A 519 2.69 19.42 -12.51
CA ILE A 519 3.65 19.04 -11.46
C ILE A 519 3.03 17.92 -10.64
N ILE A 520 3.68 16.76 -10.63
CA ILE A 520 3.21 15.57 -9.93
C ILE A 520 4.32 14.97 -9.07
N GLY A 521 3.93 14.22 -8.05
CA GLY A 521 4.82 13.37 -7.26
C GLY A 521 4.05 12.23 -6.61
N PHE A 522 4.75 11.14 -6.34
CA PHE A 522 4.20 9.94 -5.72
C PHE A 522 5.03 9.55 -4.50
N SER A 523 4.38 8.98 -3.49
CA SER A 523 5.09 8.29 -2.42
C SER A 523 5.59 6.92 -2.88
N SER A 524 6.53 6.35 -2.13
CA SER A 524 6.70 4.89 -2.15
C SER A 524 5.44 4.19 -1.64
N VAL A 525 5.29 2.90 -1.95
CA VAL A 525 4.21 2.07 -1.43
C VAL A 525 4.25 2.07 0.10
N ILE A 526 3.20 2.58 0.72
CA ILE A 526 3.00 2.59 2.16
C ILE A 526 2.25 1.32 2.52
N LYS A 527 2.88 0.43 3.28
CA LYS A 527 2.32 -0.89 3.55
C LYS A 527 1.32 -0.82 4.69
N SER A 528 0.12 -1.33 4.45
CA SER A 528 -0.82 -1.54 5.54
C SER A 528 -0.31 -2.63 6.46
N THR A 529 -0.33 -2.32 7.75
CA THR A 529 -0.13 -3.30 8.81
C THR A 529 -1.43 -3.48 9.57
N LEU A 530 -1.78 -4.74 9.84
CA LEU A 530 -2.95 -5.05 10.67
C LEU A 530 -2.81 -4.44 12.06
N PHE A 531 -1.65 -4.70 12.65
CA PHE A 531 -1.13 -4.12 13.86
C PHE A 531 0.39 -4.02 13.71
N SER A 532 1.01 -3.05 14.37
CA SER A 532 2.47 -2.83 14.27
C SER A 532 3.32 -4.01 14.75
N ASP A 533 2.75 -4.90 15.57
CA ASP A 533 3.38 -6.10 16.14
C ASP A 533 2.85 -7.43 15.55
N VAL A 534 2.03 -7.39 14.49
CA VAL A 534 1.51 -8.58 13.81
C VAL A 534 1.79 -8.51 12.31
N GLY A 535 2.88 -9.12 11.89
CA GLY A 535 3.24 -9.26 10.46
C GLY A 535 2.55 -10.44 9.76
N ALA A 536 2.53 -10.42 8.41
CA ALA A 536 1.91 -11.46 7.57
C ALA A 536 2.44 -12.89 7.78
N SER A 537 3.64 -13.04 8.35
CA SER A 537 4.23 -14.35 8.69
C SER A 537 3.82 -14.88 10.07
N TYR A 538 3.06 -14.10 10.86
CA TYR A 538 2.59 -14.53 12.17
C TYR A 538 1.66 -15.76 12.02
N LYS A 539 1.88 -16.78 12.84
CA LYS A 539 1.19 -18.08 12.71
C LYS A 539 -0.34 -18.01 12.78
N PHE A 540 -0.89 -17.02 13.49
CA PHE A 540 -2.33 -16.78 13.61
C PHE A 540 -2.79 -15.53 12.84
N TYR A 541 -2.01 -15.08 11.85
CA TYR A 541 -2.31 -13.88 11.07
C TYR A 541 -3.71 -13.90 10.45
N LYS A 542 -4.13 -15.06 9.89
CA LYS A 542 -5.46 -15.20 9.29
C LYS A 542 -6.59 -14.96 10.29
N ALA A 543 -6.48 -15.55 11.48
CA ALA A 543 -7.47 -15.38 12.55
C ALA A 543 -7.52 -13.92 13.04
N VAL A 544 -6.36 -13.32 13.29
CA VAL A 544 -6.27 -11.91 13.72
C VAL A 544 -6.83 -10.96 12.65
N LYS A 545 -6.56 -11.24 11.37
CA LYS A 545 -7.13 -10.45 10.27
C LYS A 545 -8.65 -10.56 10.22
N TYR A 546 -9.17 -11.78 10.15
CA TYR A 546 -10.60 -12.02 10.04
C TYR A 546 -11.38 -11.39 11.19
N LEU A 547 -10.95 -11.64 12.43
CA LEU A 547 -11.65 -11.10 13.60
C LEU A 547 -11.53 -9.56 13.71
N ARG A 548 -10.48 -8.95 13.16
CA ARG A 548 -10.43 -7.48 13.07
C ARG A 548 -11.45 -6.97 12.07
N ASP A 549 -11.51 -7.59 10.90
CA ASP A 549 -12.39 -7.17 9.80
C ASP A 549 -13.88 -7.30 10.19
N GLU A 550 -14.21 -8.34 10.96
CA GLU A 550 -15.53 -8.55 11.58
C GLU A 550 -15.78 -7.68 12.84
N ASN A 551 -14.88 -6.74 13.16
CA ASN A 551 -14.95 -5.86 14.34
C ASN A 551 -14.99 -6.58 15.70
N VAL A 552 -14.60 -7.86 15.77
CA VAL A 552 -14.48 -8.63 17.01
C VAL A 552 -13.28 -8.17 17.84
N ILE A 553 -12.20 -7.76 17.18
CA ILE A 553 -10.98 -7.23 17.81
C ILE A 553 -10.53 -5.91 17.19
N SER A 554 -10.01 -5.00 18.01
CA SER A 554 -9.60 -3.65 17.57
C SER A 554 -8.13 -3.31 17.90
N GLY A 555 -7.42 -4.17 18.63
CA GLY A 555 -6.08 -3.86 19.18
C GLY A 555 -6.11 -2.77 20.26
N TYR A 556 -4.94 -2.18 20.51
CA TYR A 556 -4.71 -1.12 21.49
C TYR A 556 -4.51 0.24 20.79
N ASN A 557 -4.68 1.32 21.54
CA ASN A 557 -4.53 2.70 21.03
C ASN A 557 -3.10 3.01 20.52
N ASP A 558 -2.11 2.20 20.86
CA ASP A 558 -0.73 2.30 20.40
C ASP A 558 -0.50 1.58 19.05
N GLY A 559 -1.56 1.10 18.39
CA GLY A 559 -1.51 0.42 17.10
C GLY A 559 -1.08 -1.06 17.18
N THR A 560 -0.92 -1.62 18.38
CA THR A 560 -0.50 -3.02 18.58
C THR A 560 -1.70 -3.96 18.84
N PHE A 561 -1.51 -5.26 18.62
CA PHE A 561 -2.43 -6.34 19.00
C PHE A 561 -2.03 -7.03 20.31
N LYS A 562 -0.72 -7.06 20.61
CA LYS A 562 -0.06 -7.81 21.69
C LYS A 562 -0.42 -9.30 21.66
N PRO A 563 -0.05 -10.03 20.58
CA PRO A 563 -0.49 -11.42 20.36
C PRO A 563 -0.17 -12.37 21.52
N ASP A 564 0.95 -12.14 22.22
CA ASP A 564 1.44 -13.00 23.30
C ASP A 564 0.91 -12.60 24.69
N ASN A 565 0.13 -11.51 24.81
CA ASN A 565 -0.48 -11.14 26.09
C ASN A 565 -1.58 -12.14 26.46
N SER A 566 -1.62 -12.51 27.73
CA SER A 566 -2.73 -13.31 28.30
C SER A 566 -4.07 -12.58 28.15
N VAL A 567 -5.13 -13.34 27.88
CA VAL A 567 -6.50 -12.85 27.80
C VAL A 567 -7.22 -13.14 29.11
N SER A 568 -7.84 -12.13 29.71
CA SER A 568 -8.69 -12.34 30.89
C SER A 568 -10.01 -13.01 30.53
N ARG A 569 -10.66 -13.65 31.51
CA ARG A 569 -11.96 -14.33 31.33
C ARG A 569 -13.05 -13.41 30.73
N VAL A 570 -13.09 -12.14 31.12
CA VAL A 570 -14.08 -11.19 30.57
C VAL A 570 -13.73 -10.70 29.16
N GLU A 571 -12.46 -10.58 28.83
CA GLU A 571 -12.03 -10.27 27.46
C GLU A 571 -12.35 -11.45 26.52
N ALA A 572 -12.18 -12.69 26.98
CA ALA A 572 -12.57 -13.88 26.23
C ALA A 572 -14.08 -13.93 25.97
N LEU A 573 -14.92 -13.67 26.99
CA LEU A 573 -16.37 -13.56 26.81
C LEU A 573 -16.75 -12.47 25.80
N LYS A 574 -16.11 -11.31 25.89
CA LYS A 574 -16.30 -10.24 24.90
C LYS A 574 -16.00 -10.75 23.49
N MET A 575 -14.80 -11.29 23.26
CA MET A 575 -14.41 -11.79 21.94
C MET A 575 -15.38 -12.85 21.41
N ILE A 576 -15.84 -13.77 22.25
CA ILE A 576 -16.81 -14.82 21.84
C ILE A 576 -18.16 -14.19 21.49
N PHE A 577 -18.66 -13.23 22.28
CA PHE A 577 -19.99 -12.66 22.06
C PHE A 577 -20.04 -11.75 20.84
N GLU A 578 -19.00 -10.95 20.61
CA GLU A 578 -18.88 -10.16 19.39
C GLU A 578 -18.78 -11.09 18.16
N ALA A 579 -17.97 -12.17 18.25
CA ALA A 579 -17.80 -13.13 17.15
C ALA A 579 -19.07 -13.92 16.79
N LEU A 580 -19.98 -14.11 17.74
CA LEU A 580 -21.23 -14.85 17.55
C LEU A 580 -22.47 -13.94 17.48
N ASP A 581 -22.28 -12.62 17.45
CA ASP A 581 -23.33 -11.59 17.46
C ASP A 581 -24.36 -11.79 18.59
N ILE A 582 -23.87 -12.05 19.82
CA ILE A 582 -24.71 -12.30 21.00
C ILE A 582 -25.08 -10.99 21.69
N GLY A 583 -26.38 -10.70 21.72
CA GLY A 583 -26.93 -9.54 22.43
C GLY A 583 -26.68 -9.57 23.94
N LEU A 584 -26.32 -8.41 24.49
CA LEU A 584 -25.98 -8.28 25.90
C LEU A 584 -27.20 -8.07 26.82
N SER A 585 -27.11 -8.64 28.02
CA SER A 585 -28.05 -8.50 29.13
C SER A 585 -27.54 -7.51 30.17
N ASP A 586 -28.47 -6.79 30.82
CA ASP A 586 -28.16 -5.78 31.86
C ASP A 586 -27.38 -6.37 33.05
N GLY A 587 -26.15 -5.90 33.23
CA GLY A 587 -25.21 -6.28 34.28
C GLY A 587 -25.27 -5.46 35.55
N SER A 588 -26.19 -4.50 35.67
CA SER A 588 -26.27 -3.58 36.82
C SER A 588 -26.51 -4.25 38.17
N ASN A 589 -27.04 -5.48 38.19
CA ASN A 589 -27.45 -6.20 39.42
C ASN A 589 -26.77 -7.57 39.60
N LEU A 590 -25.53 -7.73 39.17
CA LEU A 590 -24.73 -8.92 39.47
C LEU A 590 -24.44 -9.03 40.98
N THR A 591 -24.27 -10.27 41.44
CA THR A 591 -24.12 -10.65 42.87
C THR A 591 -22.73 -11.19 43.22
N TYR A 592 -21.79 -11.15 42.26
CA TYR A 592 -20.40 -11.55 42.48
C TYR A 592 -19.67 -10.46 43.29
N PRO A 593 -18.97 -10.80 44.39
CA PRO A 593 -18.35 -9.82 45.27
C PRO A 593 -17.08 -9.16 44.68
N ASP A 594 -16.52 -9.74 43.62
CA ASP A 594 -15.32 -9.32 42.90
C ASP A 594 -15.61 -8.66 41.55
N VAL A 595 -16.89 -8.37 41.27
CA VAL A 595 -17.35 -7.72 40.05
C VAL A 595 -17.82 -6.30 40.38
N ASP A 596 -17.29 -5.33 39.64
CA ASP A 596 -17.85 -3.99 39.59
C ASP A 596 -18.97 -3.94 38.55
N ASN A 597 -20.23 -3.82 39.00
CA ASN A 597 -21.41 -3.78 38.12
C ASN A 597 -21.47 -2.53 37.22
N THR A 598 -20.56 -1.57 37.40
CA THR A 598 -20.44 -0.38 36.55
C THR A 598 -19.31 -0.49 35.52
N ALA A 599 -18.49 -1.54 35.61
CA ALA A 599 -17.40 -1.78 34.67
C ALA A 599 -17.91 -2.27 33.31
N TRP A 600 -17.10 -2.04 32.27
CA TRP A 600 -17.42 -2.41 30.88
C TRP A 600 -17.79 -3.89 30.68
N TYR A 601 -17.28 -4.77 31.55
CA TYR A 601 -17.49 -6.21 31.45
C TYR A 601 -18.77 -6.71 32.15
N ALA A 602 -19.49 -5.86 32.89
CA ALA A 602 -20.63 -6.29 33.70
C ALA A 602 -21.73 -6.96 32.85
N ASP A 603 -22.07 -6.36 31.70
CA ASP A 603 -23.11 -6.88 30.82
C ASP A 603 -22.72 -8.23 30.18
N TYR A 604 -21.43 -8.42 29.87
CA TYR A 604 -20.91 -9.70 29.37
C TYR A 604 -21.01 -10.80 30.43
N ILE A 605 -20.67 -10.52 31.69
CA ILE A 605 -20.83 -11.48 32.80
C ILE A 605 -22.30 -11.83 33.03
N ALA A 606 -23.19 -10.84 32.97
CA ALA A 606 -24.62 -11.06 33.14
C ALA A 606 -25.19 -11.94 32.02
N THR A 607 -24.82 -11.67 30.78
CA THR A 607 -25.20 -12.46 29.62
C THR A 607 -24.69 -13.90 29.75
N ALA A 608 -23.41 -14.08 30.10
CA ALA A 608 -22.83 -15.41 30.31
C ALA A 608 -23.55 -16.22 31.39
N LYS A 609 -24.00 -15.56 32.46
CA LYS A 609 -24.80 -16.19 33.52
C LYS A 609 -26.21 -16.55 33.05
N VAL A 610 -26.90 -15.64 32.37
CA VAL A 610 -28.26 -15.83 31.86
C VAL A 610 -28.33 -16.99 30.87
N LEU A 611 -27.33 -17.09 29.99
CA LEU A 611 -27.24 -18.13 28.96
C LEU A 611 -26.61 -19.44 29.48
N GLY A 612 -26.17 -19.50 30.75
CA GLY A 612 -25.54 -20.69 31.32
C GLY A 612 -24.17 -21.03 30.71
N ILE A 613 -23.47 -20.01 30.20
CA ILE A 613 -22.13 -20.09 29.62
C ILE A 613 -21.09 -20.12 30.76
N ALA A 614 -21.25 -19.26 31.77
CA ALA A 614 -20.38 -19.21 32.95
C ALA A 614 -21.13 -18.79 34.23
N ASP A 615 -21.04 -19.61 35.28
CA ASP A 615 -21.71 -19.42 36.57
C ASP A 615 -20.83 -18.81 37.68
N GLY A 616 -19.54 -18.58 37.41
CA GLY A 616 -18.53 -18.25 38.42
C GLY A 616 -18.00 -19.47 39.16
N TYR A 617 -17.25 -19.23 40.23
CA TYR A 617 -16.56 -20.26 41.01
C TYR A 617 -17.37 -20.66 42.27
N PRO A 618 -17.10 -21.85 42.85
CA PRO A 618 -17.79 -22.32 44.06
C PRO A 618 -17.66 -21.40 45.29
N ASP A 619 -16.67 -20.52 45.32
CA ASP A 619 -16.46 -19.51 46.37
C ASP A 619 -17.37 -18.26 46.21
N GLY A 620 -18.18 -18.22 45.15
CA GLY A 620 -19.11 -17.13 44.84
C GLY A 620 -18.48 -15.99 44.04
N THR A 621 -17.23 -16.11 43.59
CA THR A 621 -16.53 -15.11 42.75
C THR A 621 -16.67 -15.41 41.26
N PHE A 622 -16.42 -14.43 40.39
CA PHE A 622 -16.36 -14.64 38.93
C PHE A 622 -14.93 -14.68 38.39
N LYS A 623 -14.02 -13.97 39.06
CA LYS A 623 -12.62 -13.70 38.72
C LYS A 623 -12.45 -13.07 37.36
N PRO A 624 -12.98 -11.84 37.15
CA PRO A 624 -13.07 -11.26 35.81
C PRO A 624 -11.70 -11.02 35.16
N ALA A 625 -10.70 -10.62 35.94
CA ALA A 625 -9.36 -10.29 35.45
C ALA A 625 -8.39 -11.48 35.39
N ASP A 626 -8.77 -12.64 35.91
CA ASP A 626 -7.91 -13.83 35.85
C ASP A 626 -7.77 -14.28 34.38
N PRO A 627 -6.58 -14.77 33.97
CA PRO A 627 -6.40 -15.36 32.65
C PRO A 627 -7.41 -16.48 32.38
N VAL A 628 -7.93 -16.54 31.15
CA VAL A 628 -8.72 -17.68 30.70
C VAL A 628 -7.78 -18.83 30.33
N ASN A 629 -8.09 -20.03 30.80
CA ASN A 629 -7.36 -21.23 30.38
C ASN A 629 -8.07 -21.96 29.22
N ARG A 630 -7.40 -22.95 28.61
CA ARG A 630 -7.88 -23.68 27.43
C ARG A 630 -9.26 -24.29 27.60
N VAL A 631 -9.50 -25.00 28.70
CA VAL A 631 -10.77 -25.69 28.92
C VAL A 631 -11.92 -24.73 29.25
N GLU A 632 -11.60 -23.62 29.91
CA GLU A 632 -12.56 -22.56 30.17
C GLU A 632 -12.98 -21.86 28.88
N LEU A 633 -12.04 -21.53 27.98
CA LEU A 633 -12.35 -20.94 26.68
C LEU A 633 -13.24 -21.87 25.84
N LEU A 634 -12.90 -23.16 25.72
CA LEU A 634 -13.69 -24.12 24.95
C LEU A 634 -15.10 -24.28 25.49
N LYS A 635 -15.24 -24.38 26.81
CA LYS A 635 -16.56 -24.42 27.45
C LYS A 635 -17.36 -23.16 27.12
N MET A 636 -16.77 -21.98 27.27
CA MET A 636 -17.44 -20.71 27.00
C MET A 636 -17.87 -20.62 25.53
N LEU A 637 -16.98 -20.94 24.60
CA LEU A 637 -17.22 -20.88 23.16
C LEU A 637 -18.34 -21.84 22.74
N PHE A 638 -18.27 -23.12 23.12
CA PHE A 638 -19.28 -24.10 22.70
C PHE A 638 -20.63 -23.84 23.36
N LYS A 639 -20.67 -23.39 24.63
CA LYS A 639 -21.93 -22.98 25.26
C LYS A 639 -22.54 -21.76 24.59
N ALA A 640 -21.73 -20.75 24.25
CA ALA A 640 -22.19 -19.56 23.57
C ALA A 640 -22.72 -19.88 22.16
N ALA A 641 -22.05 -20.80 21.46
CA ALA A 641 -22.45 -21.25 20.12
C ALA A 641 -23.59 -22.29 20.13
N GLU A 642 -24.20 -22.56 21.29
CA GLU A 642 -25.23 -23.59 21.48
C GLU A 642 -24.83 -24.99 20.97
N PHE A 643 -23.53 -25.28 20.97
CA PHE A 643 -22.99 -26.56 20.55
C PHE A 643 -23.03 -27.58 21.70
N ASP A 644 -23.69 -28.71 21.47
CA ASP A 644 -23.83 -29.79 22.44
C ASP A 644 -22.69 -30.80 22.26
N ALA A 645 -21.64 -30.65 23.07
CA ALA A 645 -20.51 -31.57 23.09
C ALA A 645 -20.95 -32.98 23.56
N ASP A 646 -20.61 -34.02 22.79
CA ASP A 646 -21.03 -35.39 23.11
C ASP A 646 -20.41 -35.84 24.45
N PRO A 647 -21.22 -36.15 25.48
CA PRO A 647 -20.71 -36.60 26.77
C PRO A 647 -20.14 -38.03 26.72
N VAL A 648 -20.35 -38.78 25.65
CA VAL A 648 -19.91 -40.17 25.51
C VAL A 648 -18.57 -40.24 24.79
N MET A 649 -17.50 -40.49 25.55
CA MET A 649 -16.15 -40.67 25.00
C MET A 649 -15.63 -42.09 25.23
N ILE A 650 -14.98 -42.65 24.21
CA ILE A 650 -14.27 -43.93 24.30
C ILE A 650 -12.78 -43.65 24.49
N GLY A 651 -12.32 -43.77 25.74
CA GLY A 651 -10.92 -43.48 26.11
C GLY A 651 -10.67 -42.01 26.37
N ASP A 652 -9.45 -41.73 26.84
CA ASP A 652 -8.98 -40.38 27.17
C ASP A 652 -8.64 -39.62 25.87
N PRO A 653 -9.14 -38.39 25.66
CA PRO A 653 -8.89 -37.64 24.43
C PRO A 653 -7.43 -37.20 24.28
N TYR A 654 -6.72 -36.98 25.39
CA TYR A 654 -5.28 -36.71 25.45
C TYR A 654 -4.69 -37.43 26.67
N ASP A 655 -3.36 -37.61 26.71
CA ASP A 655 -2.66 -38.33 27.79
C ASP A 655 -2.85 -37.66 29.16
N ASP A 656 -3.07 -36.34 29.17
CA ASP A 656 -3.26 -35.48 30.34
C ASP A 656 -4.72 -35.04 30.56
N VAL A 657 -5.66 -35.58 29.78
CA VAL A 657 -7.10 -35.30 29.92
C VAL A 657 -7.84 -36.61 30.11
N SER A 658 -8.34 -36.84 31.32
CA SER A 658 -9.15 -38.03 31.60
C SER A 658 -10.55 -37.86 31.01
N ASN A 659 -11.11 -38.93 30.45
CA ASN A 659 -12.50 -38.93 30.00
C ASN A 659 -13.55 -38.73 31.11
N LEU A 660 -13.12 -38.67 32.38
CA LEU A 660 -13.96 -38.37 33.54
C LEU A 660 -13.89 -36.88 33.96
N ASP A 661 -13.00 -36.09 33.36
CA ASP A 661 -12.88 -34.68 33.67
C ASP A 661 -14.13 -33.92 33.22
N TRP A 662 -14.52 -32.90 33.98
CA TRP A 662 -15.74 -32.14 33.71
C TRP A 662 -15.73 -31.46 32.33
N PHE A 663 -14.54 -31.21 31.80
CA PHE A 663 -14.31 -30.57 30.51
C PHE A 663 -14.03 -31.55 29.37
N ALA A 664 -13.95 -32.86 29.66
CA ALA A 664 -13.43 -33.83 28.70
C ALA A 664 -14.24 -33.87 27.39
N ALA A 665 -15.57 -33.70 27.46
CA ALA A 665 -16.44 -33.62 26.29
C ALA A 665 -16.08 -32.43 25.38
N TYR A 666 -15.81 -31.25 25.96
CA TYR A 666 -15.41 -30.07 25.20
C TYR A 666 -14.05 -30.28 24.51
N VAL A 667 -13.10 -30.89 25.21
CA VAL A 667 -11.78 -31.20 24.67
C VAL A 667 -11.89 -32.24 23.54
N ASN A 668 -12.69 -33.29 23.70
CA ASN A 668 -12.89 -34.29 22.66
C ASN A 668 -13.55 -33.69 21.42
N SER A 669 -14.60 -32.89 21.57
CA SER A 669 -15.22 -32.20 20.43
C SER A 669 -14.28 -31.21 19.75
N ALA A 670 -13.49 -30.44 20.53
CA ALA A 670 -12.50 -29.53 19.95
C ALA A 670 -11.42 -30.27 19.17
N LYS A 671 -11.04 -31.48 19.62
CA LYS A 671 -10.10 -32.36 18.92
C LYS A 671 -10.70 -32.90 17.62
N GLU A 672 -11.92 -33.43 17.64
CA GLU A 672 -12.62 -33.97 16.46
C GLU A 672 -12.85 -32.90 15.40
N LEU A 673 -13.19 -31.69 15.82
CA LEU A 673 -13.43 -30.54 14.94
C LEU A 673 -12.14 -29.77 14.58
N ASN A 674 -10.98 -30.15 15.12
CA ASN A 674 -9.70 -29.44 14.96
C ASN A 674 -9.73 -27.94 15.33
N ILE A 675 -10.50 -27.58 16.37
CA ILE A 675 -10.71 -26.19 16.84
C ILE A 675 -9.49 -25.64 17.60
N THR A 676 -8.66 -26.52 18.16
CA THR A 676 -7.41 -26.13 18.83
C THR A 676 -6.20 -26.73 18.10
N PRO A 677 -5.18 -25.94 17.71
CA PRO A 677 -3.98 -26.44 17.03
C PRO A 677 -2.99 -27.11 17.99
N VAL A 678 -3.45 -28.07 18.80
CA VAL A 678 -2.60 -28.83 19.71
C VAL A 678 -1.89 -29.94 18.93
N GLU A 679 -0.57 -29.86 18.87
CA GLU A 679 0.28 -30.91 18.30
C GLU A 679 0.85 -31.79 19.44
N GLY A 680 0.67 -33.11 19.34
CA GLY A 680 1.20 -34.06 20.33
C GLY A 680 0.12 -34.84 21.08
N SER A 681 0.51 -35.44 22.21
CA SER A 681 -0.38 -36.27 23.03
C SER A 681 -0.89 -35.60 24.31
N GLU A 682 -0.39 -34.40 24.65
CA GLU A 682 -0.84 -33.61 25.82
C GLU A 682 -1.60 -32.35 25.36
N PHE A 683 -2.69 -32.02 26.04
CA PHE A 683 -3.57 -30.87 25.75
C PHE A 683 -3.28 -29.63 26.59
N GLU A 684 -2.71 -29.80 27.79
CA GLU A 684 -2.43 -28.76 28.77
C GLU A 684 -3.70 -27.99 29.20
N PRO A 685 -4.68 -28.66 29.85
CA PRO A 685 -6.01 -28.08 30.08
C PRO A 685 -6.02 -26.78 30.90
N ASP A 686 -5.07 -26.64 31.83
CA ASP A 686 -4.95 -25.49 32.71
C ASP A 686 -4.04 -24.38 32.15
N ALA A 687 -3.52 -24.51 30.93
CA ALA A 687 -2.66 -23.50 30.32
C ALA A 687 -3.45 -22.21 30.00
N ASP A 688 -2.93 -21.08 30.47
CA ASP A 688 -3.45 -19.74 30.15
C ASP A 688 -3.32 -19.48 28.64
N MET A 689 -4.33 -18.84 28.06
CA MET A 689 -4.34 -18.53 26.62
C MET A 689 -3.93 -17.08 26.36
N ASN A 690 -3.10 -16.90 25.34
CA ASN A 690 -2.78 -15.57 24.82
C ASN A 690 -3.77 -15.10 23.75
N ARG A 691 -3.71 -13.81 23.40
CA ARG A 691 -4.62 -13.17 22.44
C ARG A 691 -4.62 -13.84 21.07
N GLY A 692 -3.46 -14.29 20.60
CA GLY A 692 -3.34 -15.03 19.36
C GLY A 692 -4.05 -16.38 19.38
N GLU A 693 -3.90 -17.15 20.46
CA GLU A 693 -4.51 -18.47 20.62
C GLU A 693 -6.04 -18.37 20.79
N VAL A 694 -6.53 -17.39 21.53
CA VAL A 694 -7.97 -17.13 21.66
C VAL A 694 -8.56 -16.76 20.29
N ALA A 695 -7.91 -15.86 19.55
CA ALA A 695 -8.31 -15.48 18.20
C ALA A 695 -8.37 -16.68 17.25
N GLU A 696 -7.31 -17.51 17.24
CA GLU A 696 -7.25 -18.72 16.41
C GLU A 696 -8.38 -19.71 16.75
N THR A 697 -8.65 -19.93 18.04
CA THR A 697 -9.68 -20.88 18.49
C THR A 697 -11.09 -20.45 18.05
N ILE A 698 -11.40 -19.15 18.20
CA ILE A 698 -12.67 -18.57 17.74
C ILE A 698 -12.75 -18.67 16.21
N TYR A 699 -11.70 -18.26 15.50
CA TYR A 699 -11.65 -18.32 14.03
C TYR A 699 -11.90 -19.73 13.50
N ARG A 700 -11.25 -20.75 14.05
CA ARG A 700 -11.46 -22.15 13.63
C ARG A 700 -12.89 -22.61 13.84
N TRP A 701 -13.50 -22.22 14.96
CA TRP A 701 -14.90 -22.53 15.22
C TRP A 701 -15.82 -21.91 14.17
N LEU A 702 -15.64 -20.61 13.88
CA LEU A 702 -16.41 -19.92 12.87
C LEU A 702 -16.20 -20.56 11.49
N ALA A 703 -14.97 -20.92 11.13
CA ALA A 703 -14.66 -21.58 9.86
C ALA A 703 -15.43 -22.89 9.70
N VAL A 704 -15.43 -23.74 10.74
CA VAL A 704 -16.15 -25.01 10.74
C VAL A 704 -17.66 -24.78 10.68
N SER A 705 -18.17 -23.88 11.52
CA SER A 705 -19.60 -23.60 11.66
C SER A 705 -20.20 -23.01 10.38
N TYR A 706 -19.59 -21.97 9.80
CA TYR A 706 -20.12 -21.32 8.61
C TYR A 706 -20.04 -22.19 7.35
N ASN A 707 -18.98 -23.00 7.22
CA ASN A 707 -18.82 -23.88 6.07
C ASN A 707 -19.58 -25.21 6.23
N GLY A 708 -20.18 -25.48 7.41
CA GLY A 708 -20.79 -26.78 7.71
C GLY A 708 -19.80 -27.94 7.56
N ALA A 709 -18.53 -27.70 7.91
CA ALA A 709 -17.44 -28.67 7.74
C ALA A 709 -17.40 -29.65 8.92
N ASP A 710 -16.85 -30.84 8.68
CA ASP A 710 -16.68 -31.87 9.73
C ASP A 710 -15.48 -31.53 10.66
N GLU A 711 -14.44 -30.87 10.14
CA GLU A 711 -13.28 -30.42 10.91
C GLU A 711 -12.64 -29.19 10.25
N TYR A 712 -11.88 -28.43 11.04
CA TYR A 712 -11.11 -27.30 10.53
C TYR A 712 -9.96 -27.76 9.63
N SER A 713 -9.76 -27.06 8.51
CA SER A 713 -8.60 -27.18 7.62
C SER A 713 -8.13 -25.79 7.21
N SER A 714 -6.82 -25.63 6.99
CA SER A 714 -6.24 -24.37 6.52
C SER A 714 -6.71 -23.92 5.13
N LEU A 715 -7.39 -24.82 4.41
CA LEU A 715 -8.04 -24.58 3.12
C LEU A 715 -9.49 -24.08 3.25
N LEU A 716 -10.08 -24.12 4.45
CA LEU A 716 -11.39 -23.52 4.68
C LEU A 716 -11.27 -22.01 4.54
N SER A 717 -12.00 -21.46 3.57
CA SER A 717 -12.09 -20.02 3.37
C SER A 717 -13.01 -19.41 4.41
N MET A 718 -12.55 -18.31 4.99
CA MET A 718 -13.34 -17.37 5.78
C MET A 718 -13.14 -15.97 5.19
N GLU A 719 -13.16 -15.88 3.85
CA GLU A 719 -13.02 -14.60 3.16
C GLU A 719 -14.27 -13.74 3.31
#